data_AF-A0A1R0WBP3-F1
#
_entry.id   AF-A0A1R0WBP3-F1
#
_cell.length_a   1.000
_cell.length_b   1.000
_cell.length_c   1.000
_cell.angle_alpha   90.00
_cell.angle_beta   90.00
_cell.angle_gamma   90.00
#
_symmetry.space_group_name_H-M   'P 1'
#
loop_
_entity.id
_entity.type
_entity.pdbx_description
1 polymer ?
#
loop_
_entity_poly.entity_id
_entity_poly.type
_entity_poly.pdbx_seq_one_letter_code
_entity_poly.pdbx_strand_id
1 'polypeptide(L)'
;MKKFLMFLFLFFFISISIFDNKPVFGIWEKGYPNVDGVEATLVPDAGDKPSYRKQTLKVKVTGDSEPNPGTWWTQGDGEKWSAVRNQGDRVETSTVGEGDNAFPFAEKFVTDKINTRDYVPRSLEDINGNPYQIIYVNELRLEDVSYVDADSYSYEGKPTWEAGSLFAVISTKTGKLAESSRYYEHAERHDYGRRPDGSLKYQVLYETPLLIEYTGFIKEIKELKVEEDMTMAVDEKKPLYAKVKTTQYDGAESSWVDVSYRDSVKWSSDNKGVATVDAAGRVTAVGEGTARITAIWDSEEGPYHLYDYATVTVGGDPDEEPEQPGGKAACTPTINPPSQGSTPATTFMDPGAQGHILADDAANGIHFDATIGIPTSEHLYANAWAYPYLYQHTFGQQRGTITYDCNAEITYVLKWEEAQDPVPDEDGNMVEVPPEPKSVSETVNYQFSFERDYSYWTVNNLEVYGIEQGTMSNYALPGKSVTLRPNGYTPPSVQLDKSENAEEHVIPKNSGAISFTPDEVDGGDSKPSPPDDTSILLGMAEAQTGPPEVKNDSLDFTWKGTTTTVMDGSTVIQNGPSPTKIPQAPKIRSYKDSGETLLYEDQLLISQSLLNESDAPSTGTINYTVIQPAVGGGGTRSYPITPINEVTVHTPVVNYSLVSDDQAHNQKTNPNMNRSALILERPFKVRIPTEGQHTSYPGYGNRDYAKYYRIKQVKFPFDVFSHDKLHFYPQGTWINVPAAQLDTTFYLPVWVDEGDYQVEFRNIAENAPSDYNAKDEQDANLNLIHHIASDEVSVEVIGRLYDFRITDIADYSWENVFRTTEGSSAPTGVSYWVGTLGIDGDPRGIDEKFTTPIRPGSHPAEGYKNVAIKTGYHFKFDFKTKGNMFGPQDGIRITPSFYFVTKDGQTRVPVDLYYHTKEQNFVRIGSEEDQVQRYVVLNERLRNVPAGQLQDTARYKYHHDGTLHTGMITESAYQSYYQTVFTKMKTPVGGWDLLMIPEQLRTFIGPKTNIPATASSDVLRANASIQQWYGEYSLPAEPYVVRQGTNIAEYARTNRGIDEKSPIFLKNGYIIVNFNLESIQEGKVNAPHLQYIHAPLMNQWKMEGYQNRVFDAYAQAFSLLDGDVVFYHADQSSRDDFSPQVPH
;
A
#
# COMPACT_ATOMS: atom_id res chain seq x y z
N MET A 1 -24.98 46.25 14.40
CA MET A 1 -25.82 47.38 13.93
C MET A 1 -25.30 48.65 14.58
N LYS A 2 -24.59 49.46 13.78
CA LYS A 2 -25.04 50.78 13.33
C LYS A 2 -24.90 51.82 14.46
N LYS A 3 -24.10 52.86 14.30
CA LYS A 3 -23.96 53.63 13.05
C LYS A 3 -22.87 54.68 13.23
N PHE A 4 -22.17 54.94 12.14
CA PHE A 4 -21.97 56.29 11.58
C PHE A 4 -21.51 57.37 12.57
N LEU A 5 -20.34 57.97 12.36
CA LEU A 5 -20.24 59.12 11.45
C LEU A 5 -18.83 59.72 11.47
N MET A 6 -18.09 59.47 10.38
CA MET A 6 -17.05 60.32 9.77
C MET A 6 -16.61 59.53 8.53
N PHE A 7 -17.41 59.33 7.47
CA PHE A 7 -17.94 60.29 6.49
C PHE A 7 -16.93 61.32 5.97
N LEU A 8 -16.38 60.96 4.79
CA LEU A 8 -16.40 61.74 3.54
C LEU A 8 -15.40 62.89 3.36
N PHE A 9 -14.31 62.62 2.65
CA PHE A 9 -13.57 63.43 1.65
C PHE A 9 -12.28 62.61 1.38
N LEU A 10 -12.09 61.83 0.33
CA LEU A 10 -12.23 62.09 -1.10
C LEU A 10 -12.49 60.76 -1.84
N PHE A 11 -13.50 60.77 -2.72
CA PHE A 11 -13.66 59.84 -3.84
C PHE A 11 -13.59 60.74 -5.08
N PHE A 12 -12.44 60.83 -5.76
CA PHE A 12 -12.25 61.12 -7.20
C PHE A 12 -10.77 61.43 -7.51
N PHE A 13 -10.23 60.82 -8.57
CA PHE A 13 -8.84 60.84 -9.08
C PHE A 13 -7.85 60.09 -8.15
N ILE A 14 -7.30 58.93 -8.49
CA ILE A 14 -6.47 58.65 -9.68
C ILE A 14 -6.77 57.23 -10.20
N SER A 15 -7.48 57.17 -11.33
CA SER A 15 -7.14 56.22 -12.39
C SER A 15 -5.85 56.76 -13.03
N ILE A 16 -4.71 56.11 -12.83
CA ILE A 16 -3.51 56.11 -13.67
C ILE A 16 -2.63 54.97 -13.13
N SER A 17 -2.54 53.92 -13.93
CA SER A 17 -1.32 53.13 -14.18
C SER A 17 -0.54 52.57 -12.99
N ILE A 18 -0.88 51.35 -12.57
CA ILE A 18 0.15 50.31 -12.65
C ILE A 18 -0.23 49.51 -13.89
N PHE A 19 0.20 50.03 -15.05
CA PHE A 19 0.59 49.12 -16.12
C PHE A 19 1.45 48.06 -15.44
N ASP A 20 1.18 46.81 -15.76
CA ASP A 20 2.19 45.78 -15.76
C ASP A 20 3.35 46.38 -16.57
N ASN A 21 4.24 47.11 -15.91
CA ASN A 21 5.54 47.43 -16.44
C ASN A 21 6.20 46.06 -16.45
N LYS A 22 5.89 45.26 -17.48
CA LYS A 22 6.96 44.55 -18.15
C LYS A 22 8.08 45.57 -18.21
N PRO A 23 9.22 45.35 -17.55
CA PRO A 23 10.41 46.06 -17.97
C PRO A 23 10.41 45.85 -19.48
N VAL A 24 10.25 46.93 -20.24
CA VAL A 24 10.67 46.90 -21.61
C VAL A 24 12.18 46.77 -21.44
N PHE A 25 12.65 45.52 -21.32
CA PHE A 25 14.06 45.23 -21.31
C PHE A 25 14.52 45.67 -22.69
N GLY A 26 15.05 46.89 -22.79
CA GLY A 26 15.75 47.30 -23.98
C GLY A 26 16.87 46.27 -24.15
N ILE A 27 16.79 45.55 -25.27
CA ILE A 27 17.74 44.50 -25.57
C ILE A 27 19.09 45.19 -25.75
N TRP A 28 20.10 44.74 -24.99
CA TRP A 28 21.45 45.32 -24.99
C TRP A 28 21.55 46.75 -24.42
N GLU A 29 20.70 47.14 -23.45
CA GLU A 29 20.77 48.45 -22.76
C GLU A 29 22.16 48.77 -22.17
N LYS A 30 22.89 47.75 -21.71
CA LYS A 30 24.27 47.88 -21.19
C LYS A 30 25.34 47.51 -22.23
N GLY A 31 24.96 47.42 -23.51
CA GLY A 31 25.82 47.08 -24.63
C GLY A 31 26.00 45.56 -24.85
N TYR A 32 26.47 45.19 -26.05
CA TYR A 32 26.78 43.80 -26.39
C TYR A 32 28.02 43.30 -25.65
N PRO A 33 28.03 42.04 -25.17
CA PRO A 33 29.24 41.39 -24.67
C PRO A 33 30.32 41.26 -25.74
N ASN A 34 31.58 41.29 -25.33
CA ASN A 34 32.70 41.05 -26.24
C ASN A 34 32.67 39.60 -26.75
N VAL A 35 32.83 39.41 -28.06
CA VAL A 35 32.92 38.07 -28.66
C VAL A 35 34.32 37.53 -28.41
N ASP A 36 34.48 36.77 -27.33
CA ASP A 36 35.74 36.23 -26.84
C ASP A 36 35.81 34.69 -26.90
N GLY A 37 34.74 34.04 -27.34
CA GLY A 37 34.64 32.58 -27.39
C GLY A 37 34.15 31.94 -26.09
N VAL A 38 33.96 32.72 -25.02
CA VAL A 38 33.59 32.24 -23.68
C VAL A 38 32.27 32.86 -23.23
N GLU A 39 32.19 34.18 -23.15
CA GLU A 39 30.99 34.93 -22.74
C GLU A 39 30.07 35.21 -23.93
N ALA A 40 30.62 35.37 -25.12
CA ALA A 40 29.83 35.42 -26.35
C ALA A 40 30.55 34.76 -27.53
N THR A 41 29.78 34.09 -28.39
CA THR A 41 30.25 33.41 -29.61
C THR A 41 29.37 33.72 -30.80
N LEU A 42 30.00 33.97 -31.96
CA LEU A 42 29.29 34.06 -33.24
C LEU A 42 29.30 32.70 -33.94
N VAL A 43 28.19 32.32 -34.55
CA VAL A 43 28.04 31.07 -35.30
C VAL A 43 27.42 31.37 -36.67
N PRO A 44 28.12 31.09 -37.79
CA PRO A 44 29.51 30.65 -37.87
C PRO A 44 30.50 31.73 -37.41
N ASP A 45 31.60 31.31 -36.79
CA ASP A 45 32.74 32.18 -36.48
C ASP A 45 33.67 32.21 -37.69
N ALA A 46 33.64 33.33 -38.41
CA ALA A 46 34.45 33.55 -39.61
C ALA A 46 35.67 34.46 -39.35
N GLY A 47 35.95 34.81 -38.08
CA GLY A 47 36.97 35.79 -37.72
C GLY A 47 36.73 37.14 -38.41
N ASP A 48 37.77 37.70 -39.04
CA ASP A 48 37.69 38.97 -39.78
C ASP A 48 36.96 38.84 -41.15
N LYS A 49 36.46 37.66 -41.53
CA LYS A 49 35.76 37.45 -42.81
C LYS A 49 34.23 37.50 -42.60
N PRO A 50 33.46 38.01 -43.56
CA PRO A 50 32.01 38.08 -43.40
C PRO A 50 31.36 36.70 -43.54
N SER A 51 30.33 36.46 -42.73
CA SER A 51 29.53 35.23 -42.77
C SER A 51 28.44 35.33 -43.85
N TYR A 52 28.21 34.24 -44.59
CA TYR A 52 27.25 34.25 -45.69
C TYR A 52 25.80 34.25 -45.16
N ARG A 53 25.03 35.29 -45.50
CA ARG A 53 23.59 35.50 -45.23
C ARG A 53 23.11 35.47 -43.79
N LYS A 54 23.74 34.75 -42.87
CA LYS A 54 23.22 34.52 -41.52
C LYS A 54 24.34 34.37 -40.51
N GLN A 55 24.15 34.98 -39.34
CA GLN A 55 25.04 34.81 -38.20
C GLN A 55 24.23 34.87 -36.90
N THR A 56 24.55 33.97 -35.97
CA THR A 56 23.91 33.86 -34.66
C THR A 56 24.90 34.25 -33.58
N LEU A 57 24.54 35.24 -32.77
CA LEU A 57 25.26 35.56 -31.53
C LEU A 57 24.67 34.72 -30.40
N LYS A 58 25.49 33.86 -29.79
CA LYS A 58 25.17 33.15 -28.54
C LYS A 58 25.86 33.86 -27.39
N VAL A 59 25.11 34.25 -26.37
CA VAL A 59 25.64 34.95 -25.19
C VAL A 59 25.41 34.10 -23.95
N LYS A 60 26.47 33.81 -23.19
CA LYS A 60 26.40 33.15 -21.89
C LYS A 60 25.67 34.06 -20.91
N VAL A 61 24.74 33.46 -20.17
CA VAL A 61 24.03 34.14 -19.08
C VAL A 61 24.17 33.32 -17.80
N THR A 62 24.24 34.00 -16.67
CA THR A 62 24.40 33.42 -15.34
C THR A 62 23.42 34.04 -14.36
N GLY A 63 23.08 33.30 -13.30
CA GLY A 63 22.31 33.82 -12.19
C GLY A 63 22.37 32.87 -11.02
N ASP A 64 22.25 33.41 -9.81
CA ASP A 64 22.33 32.64 -8.58
C ASP A 64 20.98 32.61 -7.83
N SER A 65 20.86 31.66 -6.91
CA SER A 65 19.74 31.56 -5.98
C SER A 65 20.22 31.00 -4.64
N GLU A 66 19.56 31.42 -3.56
CA GLU A 66 19.84 30.94 -2.20
C GLU A 66 18.64 30.15 -1.62
N PRO A 67 18.35 28.92 -2.10
CA PRO A 67 17.24 28.14 -1.58
C PRO A 67 17.59 27.42 -0.27
N ASN A 68 16.55 27.08 0.50
CA ASN A 68 16.64 26.33 1.75
C ASN A 68 15.90 24.98 1.65
N PRO A 69 16.36 24.01 0.84
CA PRO A 69 15.78 22.66 0.86
C PRO A 69 15.85 22.08 2.28
N GLY A 70 14.84 21.31 2.70
CA GLY A 70 14.75 20.83 4.08
C GLY A 70 14.54 19.33 4.21
N THR A 71 15.13 18.75 5.25
CA THR A 71 14.93 17.36 5.64
C THR A 71 13.86 17.27 6.73
N TRP A 72 12.78 16.52 6.44
CA TRP A 72 11.72 16.24 7.41
C TRP A 72 11.98 14.94 8.17
N TRP A 73 12.07 15.04 9.49
CA TRP A 73 12.09 13.88 10.39
C TRP A 73 10.71 13.67 11.00
N THR A 74 10.18 12.47 10.85
CA THR A 74 8.89 12.06 11.44
C THR A 74 9.11 11.07 12.57
N GLN A 75 8.60 11.37 13.77
CA GLN A 75 8.73 10.50 14.94
C GLN A 75 7.71 9.36 14.90
N GLY A 76 8.13 8.10 15.06
CA GLY A 76 7.23 6.95 15.18
C GLY A 76 6.55 6.84 16.55
N ASP A 77 5.91 5.71 16.84
CA ASP A 77 5.27 5.46 18.15
C ASP A 77 6.27 5.12 19.27
N GLY A 78 7.53 4.86 18.91
CA GLY A 78 8.65 4.64 19.83
C GLY A 78 9.67 5.79 19.79
N GLU A 79 10.94 5.47 20.08
CA GLU A 79 12.06 6.44 20.09
C GLU A 79 12.74 6.61 18.72
N LYS A 80 12.13 6.08 17.65
CA LYS A 80 12.70 6.14 16.31
C LYS A 80 12.12 7.29 15.50
N TRP A 81 13.00 7.94 14.74
CA TRP A 81 12.67 8.97 13.78
C TRP A 81 13.04 8.51 12.39
N SER A 82 12.23 8.86 11.39
CA SER A 82 12.50 8.54 9.99
C SER A 82 12.44 9.78 9.09
N ALA A 83 13.43 9.92 8.22
CA ALA A 83 13.41 10.82 7.07
C ALA A 83 13.24 9.98 5.79
N VAL A 84 12.25 10.34 4.97
CA VAL A 84 11.95 9.68 3.69
C VAL A 84 12.45 10.57 2.56
N ARG A 85 13.14 9.96 1.59
CA ARG A 85 13.82 10.65 0.50
C ARG A 85 13.19 10.34 -0.85
N ASN A 86 13.56 11.12 -1.88
CA ASN A 86 13.18 10.86 -3.26
C ASN A 86 13.61 9.45 -3.68
N GLN A 87 12.67 8.63 -4.18
CA GLN A 87 12.78 7.18 -4.49
C GLN A 87 12.48 6.19 -3.34
N GLY A 88 11.96 6.65 -2.19
CA GLY A 88 11.43 5.76 -1.14
C GLY A 88 12.47 5.28 -0.13
N ASP A 89 13.73 5.69 -0.28
CA ASP A 89 14.79 5.40 0.69
C ASP A 89 14.49 6.07 2.04
N ARG A 90 14.53 5.26 3.10
CA ARG A 90 14.24 5.68 4.47
C ARG A 90 15.50 5.66 5.32
N VAL A 91 15.84 6.79 5.93
CA VAL A 91 16.90 6.89 6.94
C VAL A 91 16.25 6.93 8.32
N GLU A 92 16.66 6.02 9.21
CA GLU A 92 16.19 6.01 10.60
C GLU A 92 17.29 6.45 11.57
N THR A 93 16.91 7.24 12.58
CA THR A 93 17.75 7.64 13.69
C THR A 93 17.02 7.48 15.04
N SER A 94 17.78 7.47 16.13
CA SER A 94 17.25 7.41 17.49
C SER A 94 16.78 8.80 17.98
N THR A 95 16.26 8.87 19.20
CA THR A 95 15.79 10.12 19.81
C THR A 95 16.84 10.76 20.71
N VAL A 96 16.80 12.09 20.82
CA VAL A 96 17.45 12.88 21.87
C VAL A 96 16.37 13.54 22.70
N GLY A 97 16.49 13.47 24.02
CA GLY A 97 15.46 13.94 24.97
C GLY A 97 14.29 12.96 25.09
N GLU A 98 13.40 13.22 26.04
CA GLU A 98 12.28 12.34 26.39
C GLU A 98 10.93 13.08 26.30
N GLY A 99 9.84 12.31 26.19
CA GLY A 99 8.48 12.86 26.16
C GLY A 99 8.31 13.96 25.09
N ASP A 100 7.72 15.09 25.50
CA ASP A 100 7.42 16.22 24.62
C ASP A 100 8.67 17.02 24.19
N ASN A 101 9.86 16.69 24.73
CA ASN A 101 11.15 17.30 24.38
C ASN A 101 11.97 16.43 23.40
N ALA A 102 11.37 15.38 22.83
CA ALA A 102 12.05 14.49 21.90
C ALA A 102 12.37 15.18 20.56
N PHE A 103 13.60 14.97 20.06
CA PHE A 103 14.12 15.38 18.75
C PHE A 103 14.86 14.21 18.06
N PRO A 104 14.98 14.20 16.72
CA PRO A 104 15.81 13.23 16.02
C PRO A 104 17.28 13.41 16.40
N PHE A 105 18.01 12.30 16.61
CA PHE A 105 19.44 12.34 16.88
C PHE A 105 20.24 12.56 15.59
N ALA A 106 21.18 13.51 15.59
CA ALA A 106 22.08 13.79 14.46
C ALA A 106 23.21 12.74 14.34
N GLU A 107 22.85 11.47 14.18
CA GLU A 107 23.79 10.35 14.09
C GLU A 107 24.28 10.12 12.66
N LYS A 108 23.36 10.22 11.68
CA LYS A 108 23.56 9.77 10.30
C LYS A 108 23.44 10.92 9.30
N PHE A 109 24.13 10.79 8.18
CA PHE A 109 23.94 11.65 7.02
C PHE A 109 22.73 11.17 6.21
N VAL A 110 21.96 12.13 5.70
CA VAL A 110 20.81 11.99 4.83
C VAL A 110 21.20 12.55 3.48
N THR A 111 21.34 11.67 2.49
CA THR A 111 21.65 12.04 1.10
C THR A 111 20.38 12.28 0.32
N ASP A 112 20.12 13.51 -0.12
CA ASP A 112 18.92 13.91 -0.87
C ASP A 112 19.26 14.33 -2.30
N LYS A 113 18.48 13.84 -3.28
CA LYS A 113 18.53 14.28 -4.68
C LYS A 113 17.46 15.35 -4.91
N ILE A 114 17.85 16.61 -4.98
CA ILE A 114 16.95 17.76 -5.14
C ILE A 114 16.82 18.18 -6.62
N ASN A 115 15.62 18.55 -7.05
CA ASN A 115 15.37 19.18 -8.34
C ASN A 115 15.42 20.71 -8.15
N THR A 116 16.39 21.37 -8.77
CA THR A 116 16.63 22.80 -8.54
C THR A 116 15.84 23.71 -9.48
N ARG A 117 15.02 23.15 -10.38
CA ARG A 117 14.26 23.90 -11.40
C ARG A 117 13.39 25.02 -10.82
N ASP A 118 12.79 24.82 -9.65
CA ASP A 118 11.91 25.81 -9.01
C ASP A 118 12.69 26.89 -8.24
N TYR A 119 14.00 26.71 -8.04
CA TYR A 119 14.88 27.67 -7.37
C TYR A 119 15.54 28.64 -8.34
N VAL A 120 15.47 28.38 -9.65
CA VAL A 120 16.09 29.23 -10.67
C VAL A 120 15.53 30.66 -10.59
N PRO A 121 16.38 31.70 -10.59
CA PRO A 121 15.90 33.07 -10.58
C PRO A 121 15.06 33.38 -11.83
N ARG A 122 14.11 34.32 -11.71
CA ARG A 122 13.18 34.68 -12.80
C ARG A 122 13.89 35.23 -14.04
N SER A 123 15.10 35.74 -13.87
CA SER A 123 15.98 36.22 -14.94
C SER A 123 17.43 35.88 -14.65
N LEU A 124 18.22 35.68 -15.71
CA LEU A 124 19.67 35.54 -15.67
C LEU A 124 20.29 36.74 -16.37
N GLU A 125 21.52 37.08 -16.04
CA GLU A 125 22.24 38.22 -16.59
C GLU A 125 23.44 37.78 -17.44
N ASP A 126 23.77 38.56 -18.48
CA ASP A 126 25.06 38.42 -19.16
C ASP A 126 26.20 39.10 -18.37
N ILE A 127 27.44 39.01 -18.87
CA ILE A 127 28.61 39.62 -18.24
C ILE A 127 28.54 41.15 -18.13
N ASN A 128 27.73 41.81 -18.96
CA ASN A 128 27.49 43.27 -18.92
C ASN A 128 26.34 43.63 -17.96
N GLY A 129 25.65 42.63 -17.39
CA GLY A 129 24.51 42.78 -16.49
C GLY A 129 23.18 43.03 -17.22
N ASN A 130 23.05 42.67 -18.50
CA ASN A 130 21.77 42.71 -19.21
C ASN A 130 20.89 41.54 -18.73
N PRO A 131 19.67 41.77 -18.22
CA PRO A 131 18.80 40.71 -17.72
C PRO A 131 17.93 40.08 -18.81
N TYR A 132 17.80 38.75 -18.77
CA TYR A 132 17.01 37.94 -19.70
C TYR A 132 16.05 37.03 -18.95
N GLN A 133 14.80 36.94 -19.40
CA GLN A 133 13.82 36.05 -18.77
C GLN A 133 14.20 34.58 -18.95
N ILE A 134 14.08 33.81 -17.87
CA ILE A 134 14.52 32.41 -17.84
C ILE A 134 13.86 31.53 -18.89
N ILE A 135 12.64 31.84 -19.32
CA ILE A 135 11.89 31.09 -20.34
C ILE A 135 12.55 31.11 -21.73
N TYR A 136 13.43 32.09 -22.01
CA TYR A 136 14.15 32.22 -23.28
C TYR A 136 15.62 31.79 -23.18
N VAL A 137 16.07 31.38 -21.99
CA VAL A 137 17.42 30.85 -21.78
C VAL A 137 17.47 29.41 -22.28
N ASN A 138 18.40 29.16 -23.20
CA ASN A 138 18.65 27.85 -23.78
C ASN A 138 19.74 27.12 -22.99
N GLU A 139 19.65 25.78 -22.93
CA GLU A 139 20.61 24.90 -22.25
C GLU A 139 20.90 25.29 -20.79
N LEU A 140 19.85 25.70 -20.07
CA LEU A 140 19.91 25.99 -18.63
C LEU A 140 20.43 24.78 -17.85
N ARG A 141 21.47 25.00 -17.05
CA ARG A 141 22.15 23.97 -16.25
C ARG A 141 22.76 24.56 -14.98
N LEU A 142 23.16 23.69 -14.07
CA LEU A 142 23.94 24.03 -12.87
C LEU A 142 25.40 24.32 -13.24
N GLU A 143 25.89 25.50 -12.89
CA GLU A 143 27.31 25.88 -12.96
C GLU A 143 28.02 25.50 -11.66
N ASP A 144 27.45 25.84 -10.49
CA ASP A 144 27.94 25.44 -9.17
C ASP A 144 26.79 25.23 -8.18
N VAL A 145 27.03 24.36 -7.19
CA VAL A 145 26.13 24.16 -6.05
C VAL A 145 26.99 24.06 -4.80
N SER A 146 26.77 24.97 -3.85
CA SER A 146 27.56 25.03 -2.62
C SER A 146 26.68 25.14 -1.38
N TYR A 147 27.20 24.62 -0.27
CA TYR A 147 26.57 24.72 1.04
C TYR A 147 26.83 26.12 1.61
N VAL A 148 25.80 26.74 2.16
CA VAL A 148 25.94 27.96 2.96
C VAL A 148 26.00 27.56 4.44
N ASP A 149 27.06 27.97 5.13
CA ASP A 149 27.26 27.64 6.54
C ASP A 149 26.08 28.14 7.40
N ALA A 150 25.40 27.23 8.10
CA ALA A 150 24.29 27.52 8.98
C ALA A 150 24.27 26.59 10.19
N ASP A 151 23.65 27.04 11.28
CA ASP A 151 23.52 26.27 12.51
C ASP A 151 22.50 25.13 12.41
N SER A 152 21.80 24.93 11.29
CA SER A 152 20.72 23.93 11.13
C SER A 152 21.19 22.52 10.71
N TYR A 153 22.43 22.37 10.23
CA TYR A 153 22.93 21.12 9.69
C TYR A 153 24.46 21.03 9.72
N SER A 154 24.99 19.84 9.40
CA SER A 154 26.36 19.67 8.92
C SER A 154 26.35 18.87 7.63
N TYR A 155 27.41 18.94 6.84
CA TYR A 155 27.49 18.27 5.55
C TYR A 155 28.72 17.39 5.43
N GLU A 156 28.64 16.41 4.52
CA GLU A 156 29.76 15.57 4.13
C GLU A 156 30.03 15.74 2.63
N GLY A 157 31.29 16.05 2.29
CA GLY A 157 31.67 16.35 0.91
C GLY A 157 31.06 17.64 0.37
N LYS A 158 31.21 17.88 -0.93
CA LYS A 158 30.52 18.95 -1.66
C LYS A 158 29.25 18.40 -2.29
N PRO A 159 28.23 19.24 -2.55
CA PRO A 159 27.12 18.85 -3.42
C PRO A 159 27.64 18.32 -4.75
N THR A 160 26.95 17.35 -5.34
CA THR A 160 27.33 16.77 -6.63
C THR A 160 26.18 16.85 -7.61
N TRP A 161 26.48 17.06 -8.89
CA TRP A 161 25.49 17.09 -9.97
C TRP A 161 26.12 16.55 -11.26
N GLU A 162 25.26 16.13 -12.18
CA GLU A 162 25.69 15.72 -13.52
C GLU A 162 25.75 16.95 -14.43
N ALA A 163 26.78 17.03 -15.29
CA ALA A 163 26.91 18.12 -16.24
C ALA A 163 25.69 18.16 -17.18
N GLY A 164 25.05 19.33 -17.29
CA GLY A 164 23.80 19.51 -18.06
C GLY A 164 22.52 19.14 -17.30
N SER A 165 22.61 18.74 -16.03
CA SER A 165 21.46 18.43 -15.17
C SER A 165 21.03 19.62 -14.30
N LEU A 166 19.75 19.61 -13.90
CA LEU A 166 19.18 20.48 -12.84
C LEU A 166 18.92 19.69 -11.54
N PHE A 167 19.51 18.51 -11.40
CA PHE A 167 19.45 17.73 -10.18
C PHE A 167 20.78 17.80 -9.44
N ALA A 168 20.73 18.18 -8.17
CA ALA A 168 21.87 18.16 -7.26
C ALA A 168 21.65 17.09 -6.18
N VAL A 169 22.72 16.46 -5.73
CA VAL A 169 22.74 15.52 -4.62
C VAL A 169 23.48 16.17 -3.46
N ILE A 170 22.77 16.36 -2.35
CA ILE A 170 23.28 16.87 -1.08
C ILE A 170 23.35 15.75 -0.06
N SER A 171 24.24 15.85 0.93
CA SER A 171 24.42 14.89 2.02
C SER A 171 24.60 15.64 3.32
N THR A 172 23.55 15.68 4.13
CA THR A 172 23.50 16.51 5.34
C THR A 172 23.11 15.70 6.56
N LYS A 173 23.61 16.12 7.73
CA LYS A 173 23.30 15.54 9.03
C LYS A 173 22.54 16.59 9.82
N THR A 174 21.32 16.23 10.21
CA THR A 174 20.31 17.09 10.84
C THR A 174 19.72 16.37 12.06
N GLY A 175 19.13 17.10 13.01
CA GLY A 175 18.74 16.57 14.33
C GLY A 175 19.59 17.13 15.47
N LYS A 176 19.28 16.84 16.74
CA LYS A 176 20.11 17.31 17.87
C LYS A 176 21.31 16.40 18.13
N LEU A 177 22.42 16.97 18.58
CA LEU A 177 23.58 16.20 19.10
C LEU A 177 23.43 15.80 20.57
N ALA A 178 22.74 16.63 21.35
CA ALA A 178 22.40 16.42 22.75
C ALA A 178 21.22 17.34 23.10
N GLU A 179 20.49 17.06 24.18
CA GLU A 179 19.27 17.82 24.53
C GLU A 179 19.56 19.33 24.72
N SER A 180 20.73 19.66 25.28
CA SER A 180 21.24 21.02 25.49
C SER A 180 22.02 21.61 24.30
N SER A 181 22.13 20.89 23.17
CA SER A 181 22.85 21.37 21.99
C SER A 181 22.16 22.59 21.39
N ARG A 182 22.94 23.65 21.17
CA ARG A 182 22.56 24.82 20.34
C ARG A 182 22.81 24.61 18.85
N TYR A 183 23.52 23.53 18.50
CA TYR A 183 23.83 23.16 17.11
C TYR A 183 22.74 22.28 16.54
N TYR A 184 22.48 22.47 15.24
CA TYR A 184 21.42 21.88 14.43
C TYR A 184 20.05 22.35 14.90
N GLU A 185 19.83 23.66 14.75
CA GLU A 185 18.54 24.29 15.04
C GLU A 185 17.52 23.94 13.95
N HIS A 186 16.29 23.63 14.36
CA HIS A 186 15.21 23.25 13.45
C HIS A 186 14.47 24.51 12.98
N ALA A 187 14.02 24.50 11.73
CA ALA A 187 13.22 25.59 11.17
C ALA A 187 11.76 25.48 11.63
N GLU A 188 11.22 24.25 11.67
CA GLU A 188 9.84 24.00 12.08
C GLU A 188 9.71 22.74 12.92
N ARG A 189 8.73 22.73 13.82
CA ARG A 189 8.35 21.58 14.65
C ARG A 189 6.86 21.62 14.92
N HIS A 190 6.16 20.56 14.49
CA HIS A 190 4.71 20.44 14.67
C HIS A 190 4.36 19.08 15.25
N ASP A 191 3.39 19.04 16.16
CA ASP A 191 2.82 17.78 16.63
C ASP A 191 1.74 17.28 15.66
N TYR A 192 1.65 15.96 15.51
CA TYR A 192 0.69 15.34 14.58
C TYR A 192 -0.03 14.12 15.17
N GLY A 193 0.22 13.81 16.45
CA GLY A 193 -0.39 12.68 17.14
C GLY A 193 0.12 12.49 18.56
N ARG A 194 -0.28 11.38 19.19
CA ARG A 194 0.19 10.96 20.52
C ARG A 194 0.80 9.56 20.45
N ARG A 195 1.85 9.33 21.23
CA ARG A 195 2.47 8.01 21.44
C ARG A 195 1.64 7.17 22.43
N PRO A 196 1.85 5.85 22.50
CA PRO A 196 1.19 4.97 23.47
C PRO A 196 1.40 5.37 24.94
N ASP A 197 2.48 6.09 25.26
CA ASP A 197 2.77 6.62 26.60
C ASP A 197 2.04 7.94 26.91
N GLY A 198 1.26 8.47 25.96
CA GLY A 198 0.47 9.71 26.10
C GLY A 198 1.20 11.00 25.67
N SER A 199 2.51 10.94 25.41
CA SER A 199 3.31 12.08 24.94
C SER A 199 3.04 12.42 23.48
N LEU A 200 3.35 13.65 23.06
CA LEU A 200 3.11 14.11 21.69
C LEU A 200 4.13 13.51 20.70
N LYS A 201 3.67 13.30 19.46
CA LYS A 201 4.50 12.90 18.31
C LYS A 201 4.79 14.10 17.44
N TYR A 202 6.03 14.26 17.01
CA TYR A 202 6.46 15.43 16.26
C TYR A 202 6.98 15.11 14.86
N GLN A 203 6.77 16.07 13.95
CA GLN A 203 7.53 16.24 12.73
C GLN A 203 8.44 17.46 12.87
N VAL A 204 9.69 17.34 12.47
CA VAL A 204 10.69 18.41 12.61
C VAL A 204 11.40 18.62 11.28
N LEU A 205 11.46 19.88 10.83
CA LEU A 205 12.13 20.32 9.61
C LEU A 205 13.48 20.95 9.94
N TYR A 206 14.52 20.52 9.21
CA TYR A 206 15.84 21.15 9.24
C TYR A 206 16.18 21.64 7.83
N GLU A 207 16.37 22.95 7.68
CA GLU A 207 16.74 23.57 6.42
C GLU A 207 18.24 23.42 6.13
N THR A 208 18.58 23.26 4.85
CA THR A 208 19.93 23.21 4.31
C THR A 208 20.09 24.40 3.35
N PRO A 209 20.51 25.57 3.83
CA PRO A 209 20.82 26.71 2.97
C PRO A 209 21.89 26.37 1.93
N LEU A 210 21.58 26.62 0.67
CA LEU A 210 22.48 26.42 -0.48
C LEU A 210 22.70 27.73 -1.22
N LEU A 211 23.82 27.84 -1.94
CA LEU A 211 24.02 28.81 -3.01
C LEU A 211 24.14 28.01 -4.32
N ILE A 212 23.20 28.27 -5.23
CA ILE A 212 23.13 27.58 -6.53
C ILE A 212 23.38 28.59 -7.64
N GLU A 213 24.41 28.33 -8.45
CA GLU A 213 24.74 29.11 -9.63
C GLU A 213 24.24 28.39 -10.88
N TYR A 214 23.46 29.09 -11.70
CA TYR A 214 22.96 28.60 -12.98
C TYR A 214 23.69 29.26 -14.13
N THR A 215 23.82 28.53 -15.23
CA THR A 215 24.24 29.10 -16.51
C THR A 215 23.39 28.57 -17.66
N GLY A 216 23.35 29.34 -18.74
CA GLY A 216 22.78 28.96 -20.02
C GLY A 216 23.24 29.94 -21.09
N PHE A 217 22.53 30.01 -22.22
CA PHE A 217 22.76 31.06 -23.20
C PHE A 217 21.48 31.58 -23.82
N ILE A 218 21.54 32.82 -24.30
CA ILE A 218 20.53 33.42 -25.17
C ILE A 218 21.08 33.55 -26.60
N LYS A 219 20.19 33.68 -27.59
CA LYS A 219 20.55 33.72 -29.02
C LYS A 219 19.93 34.93 -29.68
N GLU A 220 20.72 35.73 -30.39
CA GLU A 220 20.21 36.69 -31.37
C GLU A 220 20.69 36.29 -32.77
N ILE A 221 19.84 36.43 -33.78
CA ILE A 221 20.14 36.03 -35.16
C ILE A 221 19.99 37.24 -36.07
N LYS A 222 20.99 37.51 -36.91
CA LYS A 222 20.90 38.46 -38.02
C LYS A 222 20.92 37.71 -39.35
N GLU A 223 20.02 38.08 -40.25
CA GLU A 223 19.95 37.58 -41.62
C GLU A 223 20.08 38.76 -42.59
N LEU A 224 20.96 38.63 -43.59
CA LEU A 224 21.19 39.59 -44.68
C LEU A 224 20.71 38.97 -45.99
N LYS A 225 19.88 39.70 -46.73
CA LYS A 225 19.47 39.38 -48.10
C LYS A 225 19.84 40.53 -49.02
N VAL A 226 20.57 40.25 -50.09
CA VAL A 226 20.63 41.12 -51.27
C VAL A 226 19.51 40.68 -52.21
N GLU A 227 18.73 41.62 -52.75
CA GLU A 227 17.63 41.31 -53.67
C GLU A 227 18.09 40.55 -54.92
N GLU A 228 17.17 39.86 -55.60
CA GLU A 228 17.43 38.76 -56.54
C GLU A 228 18.28 39.13 -57.78
N ASP A 229 18.81 38.09 -58.45
CA ASP A 229 19.61 38.19 -59.67
C ASP A 229 18.88 39.01 -60.75
N MET A 230 19.63 39.80 -61.54
CA MET A 230 19.03 40.69 -62.53
C MET A 230 19.78 40.71 -63.86
N THR A 231 19.02 40.81 -64.95
CA THR A 231 19.55 40.99 -66.30
C THR A 231 19.49 42.47 -66.69
N MET A 232 20.56 42.96 -67.31
CA MET A 232 20.71 44.37 -67.66
C MET A 232 21.22 44.53 -69.10
N ALA A 233 20.71 45.54 -69.81
CA ALA A 233 21.33 45.95 -71.07
C ALA A 233 22.63 46.72 -70.79
N VAL A 234 23.60 46.71 -71.72
CA VAL A 234 24.83 47.54 -71.59
C VAL A 234 24.43 49.01 -71.36
N ASP A 235 25.11 49.69 -70.44
CA ASP A 235 24.83 51.05 -69.93
C ASP A 235 23.58 51.23 -69.03
N GLU A 236 22.76 50.20 -68.82
CA GLU A 236 21.60 50.26 -67.92
C GLU A 236 22.02 50.46 -66.45
N LYS A 237 21.21 51.20 -65.67
CA LYS A 237 21.43 51.42 -64.23
C LYS A 237 20.21 51.02 -63.41
N LYS A 238 20.40 50.13 -62.42
CA LYS A 238 19.34 49.67 -61.51
C LYS A 238 19.82 49.69 -60.05
N PRO A 239 18.96 50.04 -59.08
CA PRO A 239 19.29 49.92 -57.67
C PRO A 239 19.23 48.44 -57.24
N LEU A 240 20.17 48.03 -56.39
CA LEU A 240 20.17 46.74 -55.72
C LEU A 240 20.08 46.98 -54.21
N TYR A 241 19.18 46.26 -53.54
CA TYR A 241 18.92 46.49 -52.12
C TYR A 241 19.50 45.37 -51.25
N ALA A 242 20.23 45.75 -50.20
CA ALA A 242 20.64 44.90 -49.09
C ALA A 242 19.70 45.16 -47.89
N LYS A 243 19.05 44.10 -47.41
CA LYS A 243 18.09 44.15 -46.31
C LYS A 243 18.52 43.24 -45.17
N VAL A 244 18.35 43.69 -43.93
CA VAL A 244 18.67 42.93 -42.72
C VAL A 244 17.41 42.63 -41.92
N LYS A 245 17.29 41.39 -41.42
CA LYS A 245 16.27 40.94 -40.48
C LYS A 245 16.93 40.48 -39.18
N THR A 246 16.30 40.77 -38.04
CA THR A 246 16.76 40.33 -36.71
C THR A 246 15.74 39.40 -36.08
N THR A 247 16.17 38.25 -35.57
CA THR A 247 15.44 37.47 -34.57
C THR A 247 16.07 37.71 -33.22
N GLN A 248 15.29 38.30 -32.30
CA GLN A 248 15.69 38.65 -30.95
C GLN A 248 15.77 37.41 -30.04
N TYR A 249 16.30 37.57 -28.83
CA TYR A 249 16.45 36.47 -27.88
C TYR A 249 15.16 35.83 -27.41
N ASP A 250 14.06 36.60 -27.39
CA ASP A 250 12.72 36.14 -27.05
C ASP A 250 12.00 35.49 -28.24
N GLY A 251 12.67 35.37 -29.39
CA GLY A 251 12.14 34.84 -30.63
C GLY A 251 11.38 35.86 -31.47
N ALA A 252 11.27 37.13 -31.04
CA ALA A 252 10.61 38.16 -31.83
C ALA A 252 11.41 38.51 -33.09
N GLU A 253 10.74 38.50 -34.24
CA GLU A 253 11.36 38.84 -35.52
C GLU A 253 11.05 40.27 -35.94
N SER A 254 12.08 41.00 -36.39
CA SER A 254 11.89 42.30 -37.03
C SER A 254 11.38 42.12 -38.47
N SER A 255 10.77 43.17 -39.03
CA SER A 255 10.67 43.30 -40.48
C SER A 255 12.05 43.43 -41.11
N TRP A 256 12.17 43.12 -42.41
CA TRP A 256 13.36 43.42 -43.19
C TRP A 256 13.60 44.94 -43.24
N VAL A 257 14.78 45.38 -42.83
CA VAL A 257 15.21 46.78 -42.83
C VAL A 257 16.20 46.99 -43.96
N ASP A 258 15.93 47.96 -44.83
CA ASP A 258 16.87 48.37 -45.88
C ASP A 258 18.09 49.07 -45.27
N VAL A 259 19.28 48.50 -45.54
CA VAL A 259 20.58 49.02 -45.09
C VAL A 259 21.46 49.48 -46.25
N SER A 260 20.98 49.40 -47.49
CA SER A 260 21.75 49.59 -48.74
C SER A 260 22.54 50.88 -48.83
N TYR A 261 22.04 51.94 -48.18
CA TYR A 261 22.57 53.30 -48.23
C TYR A 261 23.34 53.69 -46.96
N ARG A 262 23.50 52.79 -45.99
CA ARG A 262 24.23 53.06 -44.75
C ARG A 262 25.72 52.90 -44.97
N ASP A 263 26.53 53.68 -44.25
CA ASP A 263 27.99 53.58 -44.28
C ASP A 263 28.51 52.20 -43.84
N SER A 264 27.67 51.45 -43.11
CA SER A 264 27.89 50.05 -42.71
C SER A 264 27.84 49.04 -43.84
N VAL A 265 27.38 49.39 -45.04
CA VAL A 265 27.33 48.48 -46.20
C VAL A 265 28.39 48.84 -47.22
N LYS A 266 29.20 47.85 -47.60
CA LYS A 266 30.23 47.96 -48.64
C LYS A 266 29.83 47.11 -49.84
N TRP A 267 29.65 47.77 -50.97
CA TRP A 267 29.33 47.13 -52.24
C TRP A 267 30.60 46.85 -53.06
N SER A 268 30.64 45.70 -53.71
CA SER A 268 31.72 45.33 -54.62
C SER A 268 31.21 44.49 -55.79
N SER A 269 31.91 44.54 -56.91
CA SER A 269 31.67 43.69 -58.08
C SER A 269 32.91 42.83 -58.31
N ASP A 270 32.71 41.53 -58.52
CA ASP A 270 33.81 40.62 -58.89
C ASP A 270 34.31 40.85 -60.32
N ASN A 271 33.48 41.45 -61.20
CA ASN A 271 33.80 41.75 -62.59
C ASN A 271 33.31 43.15 -63.00
N LYS A 272 34.14 44.16 -62.72
CA LYS A 272 33.87 45.58 -63.05
C LYS A 272 33.83 45.87 -64.56
N GLY A 273 34.31 44.95 -65.41
CA GLY A 273 34.19 45.06 -66.86
C GLY A 273 32.78 44.74 -67.36
N VAL A 274 32.01 43.99 -66.58
CA VAL A 274 30.64 43.58 -66.90
C VAL A 274 29.62 44.44 -66.15
N ALA A 275 29.76 44.63 -64.84
CA ALA A 275 28.91 45.53 -64.07
C ALA A 275 29.70 46.21 -62.93
N THR A 276 29.44 47.49 -62.70
CA THR A 276 29.99 48.25 -61.57
C THR A 276 28.89 48.60 -60.57
N VAL A 277 29.23 48.81 -59.31
CA VAL A 277 28.28 49.21 -58.25
C VAL A 277 28.85 50.39 -57.49
N ASP A 278 28.01 51.38 -57.19
CA ASP A 278 28.39 52.54 -56.38
C ASP A 278 28.15 52.30 -54.87
N ALA A 279 28.58 53.25 -54.04
CA ALA A 279 28.44 53.16 -52.58
C ALA A 279 26.97 53.16 -52.10
N ALA A 280 26.02 53.52 -52.97
CA ALA A 280 24.59 53.53 -52.67
C ALA A 280 23.87 52.27 -53.21
N GLY A 281 24.62 51.25 -53.66
CA GLY A 281 24.05 50.00 -54.19
C GLY A 281 23.48 50.13 -55.59
N ARG A 282 23.79 51.19 -56.36
CA ARG A 282 23.34 51.30 -57.76
C ARG A 282 24.30 50.59 -58.68
N VAL A 283 23.79 49.59 -59.38
CA VAL A 283 24.53 48.80 -60.37
C VAL A 283 24.44 49.48 -61.74
N THR A 284 25.57 49.60 -62.42
CA THR A 284 25.69 50.05 -63.82
C THR A 284 26.27 48.92 -64.65
N ALA A 285 25.54 48.48 -65.67
CA ALA A 285 26.02 47.51 -66.65
C ALA A 285 27.06 48.18 -67.58
N VAL A 286 28.21 47.54 -67.77
CA VAL A 286 29.38 48.10 -68.48
C VAL A 286 29.71 47.33 -69.76
N GLY A 287 29.55 46.01 -69.77
CA GLY A 287 29.90 45.17 -70.91
C GLY A 287 29.33 43.76 -70.79
N GLU A 288 29.26 43.02 -71.88
CA GLU A 288 28.57 41.73 -71.91
C GLU A 288 29.28 40.65 -71.05
N GLY A 289 28.50 39.82 -70.34
CA GLY A 289 28.96 38.77 -69.44
C GLY A 289 28.16 38.72 -68.13
N THR A 290 28.66 37.97 -67.15
CA THR A 290 28.06 37.87 -65.79
C THR A 290 29.00 38.44 -64.73
N ALA A 291 28.46 39.19 -63.77
CA ALA A 291 29.18 39.73 -62.61
C ALA A 291 28.38 39.50 -61.33
N ARG A 292 29.03 39.13 -60.23
CA ARG A 292 28.41 39.04 -58.90
C ARG A 292 28.64 40.34 -58.14
N ILE A 293 27.53 40.99 -57.78
CA ILE A 293 27.53 42.18 -56.94
C ILE A 293 27.33 41.73 -55.50
N THR A 294 28.36 41.94 -54.67
CA THR A 294 28.39 41.53 -53.27
C THR A 294 28.20 42.72 -52.35
N ALA A 295 27.24 42.63 -51.43
CA ALA A 295 27.10 43.53 -50.29
C ALA A 295 27.71 42.88 -49.05
N ILE A 296 28.64 43.57 -48.40
CA ILE A 296 29.14 43.22 -47.07
C ILE A 296 28.55 44.23 -46.09
N TRP A 297 27.87 43.75 -45.05
CA TRP A 297 27.28 44.57 -43.99
C TRP A 297 28.02 44.37 -42.66
N ASP A 298 28.56 45.47 -42.14
CA ASP A 298 29.17 45.60 -40.82
C ASP A 298 28.15 46.25 -39.86
N SER A 299 27.65 45.50 -38.88
CA SER A 299 26.64 46.04 -37.95
C SER A 299 27.17 47.22 -37.13
N GLU A 300 26.40 48.32 -37.08
CA GLU A 300 26.76 49.56 -36.39
C GLU A 300 26.67 49.44 -34.86
N GLU A 301 25.78 48.57 -34.37
CA GLU A 301 25.45 48.47 -32.94
C GLU A 301 25.96 47.17 -32.28
N GLY A 302 26.36 46.17 -33.07
CA GLY A 302 26.62 44.80 -32.60
C GLY A 302 27.67 44.09 -33.45
N PRO A 303 28.15 42.91 -33.03
CA PRO A 303 29.37 42.29 -33.56
C PRO A 303 29.19 41.56 -34.91
N TYR A 304 28.13 41.84 -35.66
CA TYR A 304 27.78 41.10 -36.86
C TYR A 304 28.52 41.56 -38.10
N HIS A 305 29.03 40.60 -38.85
CA HIS A 305 29.73 40.83 -40.11
C HIS A 305 29.21 39.84 -41.16
N LEU A 306 28.32 40.30 -42.04
CA LEU A 306 27.59 39.47 -43.00
C LEU A 306 27.89 39.85 -44.44
N TYR A 307 27.77 38.91 -45.37
CA TYR A 307 27.70 39.21 -46.79
C TYR A 307 26.63 38.41 -47.52
N ASP A 308 26.10 38.98 -48.59
CA ASP A 308 25.28 38.31 -49.58
C ASP A 308 25.56 38.93 -50.95
N TYR A 309 25.14 38.27 -52.03
CA TYR A 309 25.38 38.74 -53.39
C TYR A 309 24.23 38.40 -54.31
N ALA A 310 24.12 39.15 -55.39
CA ALA A 310 23.25 38.88 -56.54
C ALA A 310 24.08 38.81 -57.82
N THR A 311 23.65 38.01 -58.78
CA THR A 311 24.27 37.86 -60.09
C THR A 311 23.63 38.83 -61.08
N VAL A 312 24.47 39.60 -61.76
CA VAL A 312 24.09 40.54 -62.81
C VAL A 312 24.58 40.01 -64.15
N THR A 313 23.66 39.78 -65.08
CA THR A 313 23.96 39.32 -66.44
C THR A 313 23.75 40.47 -67.42
N VAL A 314 24.78 40.85 -68.18
CA VAL A 314 24.76 41.94 -69.14
C VAL A 314 24.98 41.36 -70.54
N GLY A 315 24.12 41.68 -71.50
CA GLY A 315 24.31 41.33 -72.91
C GLY A 315 24.24 39.85 -73.28
N GLY A 316 23.45 39.56 -74.30
CA GLY A 316 23.30 38.24 -74.89
C GLY A 316 22.45 38.38 -76.13
N ASP A 317 23.09 38.67 -77.26
CA ASP A 317 22.44 38.61 -78.57
C ASP A 317 23.33 37.82 -79.54
N PRO A 318 22.89 36.64 -80.03
CA PRO A 318 23.62 35.87 -81.01
C PRO A 318 23.12 36.15 -82.44
N ASP A 319 24.10 36.46 -83.29
CA ASP A 319 24.18 36.18 -84.72
C ASP A 319 23.58 37.21 -85.70
N GLU A 320 24.49 37.91 -86.41
CA GLU A 320 24.27 38.41 -87.77
C GLU A 320 25.34 37.85 -88.73
N GLU A 321 24.93 36.92 -89.60
CA GLU A 321 25.44 36.71 -90.97
C GLU A 321 24.32 36.04 -91.79
N PRO A 322 24.42 36.03 -93.13
CA PRO A 322 23.60 36.76 -94.11
C PRO A 322 22.20 36.14 -94.38
N GLU A 323 21.19 37.00 -94.61
CA GLU A 323 19.79 36.61 -94.85
C GLU A 323 19.60 35.68 -96.07
N GLN A 324 19.25 34.43 -95.77
CA GLN A 324 18.60 33.45 -96.65
C GLN A 324 17.11 33.38 -96.27
N PRO A 325 16.19 32.95 -97.15
CA PRO A 325 14.80 32.74 -96.78
C PRO A 325 14.73 31.84 -95.54
N GLY A 326 14.13 32.36 -94.49
CA GLY A 326 14.19 31.73 -93.18
C GLY A 326 13.58 32.61 -92.12
N GLY A 327 12.99 31.99 -91.12
CA GLY A 327 12.45 32.66 -89.96
C GLY A 327 12.68 31.84 -88.71
N LYS A 328 12.91 32.52 -87.59
CA LYS A 328 13.02 31.93 -86.27
C LYS A 328 11.70 32.15 -85.55
N ALA A 329 11.13 31.10 -84.98
CA ALA A 329 10.05 31.22 -84.02
C ALA A 329 10.59 31.00 -82.61
N ALA A 330 10.23 31.88 -81.69
CA ALA A 330 10.52 31.74 -80.27
C ALA A 330 9.19 31.65 -79.51
N CYS A 331 9.11 30.71 -78.59
CA CYS A 331 7.93 30.51 -77.74
C CYS A 331 8.30 30.80 -76.29
N THR A 332 7.55 31.68 -75.66
CA THR A 332 7.71 32.01 -74.24
C THR A 332 6.68 31.22 -73.43
N PRO A 333 7.11 30.35 -72.50
CA PRO A 333 6.19 29.62 -71.63
C PRO A 333 5.64 30.51 -70.52
N THR A 334 4.32 30.48 -70.31
CA THR A 334 3.65 31.04 -69.14
C THR A 334 2.91 29.92 -68.41
N ILE A 335 3.26 29.66 -67.14
CA ILE A 335 2.56 28.68 -66.30
C ILE A 335 1.25 29.31 -65.83
N ASN A 336 0.12 28.80 -66.30
CA ASN A 336 -1.17 29.28 -65.81
C ASN A 336 -1.42 28.77 -64.39
N PRO A 337 -2.13 29.56 -63.53
CA PRO A 337 -2.49 29.12 -62.19
C PRO A 337 -3.22 27.77 -62.23
N PRO A 338 -2.74 26.74 -61.51
CA PRO A 338 -3.39 25.45 -61.50
C PRO A 338 -4.74 25.51 -60.79
N SER A 339 -5.64 24.64 -61.19
CA SER A 339 -6.89 24.34 -60.50
C SER A 339 -6.76 23.05 -59.70
N GLN A 340 -7.35 23.03 -58.51
CA GLN A 340 -7.31 21.87 -57.65
C GLN A 340 -8.33 20.83 -58.09
N GLY A 341 -7.83 19.65 -58.46
CA GLY A 341 -8.61 18.47 -58.82
C GLY A 341 -8.92 17.58 -57.62
N SER A 342 -8.43 16.34 -57.62
CA SER A 342 -8.73 15.36 -56.58
C SER A 342 -8.08 15.68 -55.24
N THR A 343 -8.82 15.47 -54.16
CA THR A 343 -8.36 15.72 -52.78
C THR A 343 -8.48 14.47 -51.88
N PRO A 344 -7.68 13.42 -52.10
CA PRO A 344 -7.72 12.24 -51.25
C PRO A 344 -7.37 12.61 -49.81
N ALA A 345 -8.32 12.35 -48.92
CA ALA A 345 -8.16 12.49 -47.48
C ALA A 345 -8.10 11.10 -46.82
N THR A 346 -7.17 10.93 -45.88
CA THR A 346 -7.09 9.74 -45.03
C THR A 346 -7.07 10.18 -43.58
N THR A 347 -7.89 9.55 -42.74
CA THR A 347 -7.93 9.81 -41.29
C THR A 347 -7.84 8.49 -40.53
N PHE A 348 -6.95 8.46 -39.56
CA PHE A 348 -6.71 7.36 -38.62
C PHE A 348 -6.42 7.97 -37.25
N MET A 349 -7.48 8.52 -36.64
CA MET A 349 -7.43 9.32 -35.41
C MET A 349 -8.10 8.64 -34.21
N ASP A 350 -8.57 7.40 -34.35
CA ASP A 350 -9.06 6.58 -33.23
C ASP A 350 -7.92 5.70 -32.70
N PRO A 351 -7.45 5.93 -31.45
CA PRO A 351 -6.37 5.13 -30.88
C PRO A 351 -6.79 3.70 -30.51
N GLY A 352 -8.10 3.40 -30.50
CA GLY A 352 -8.62 2.14 -30.00
C GLY A 352 -8.15 1.84 -28.58
N ALA A 353 -7.95 2.86 -27.75
CA ALA A 353 -7.26 2.70 -26.47
C ALA A 353 -8.09 1.88 -25.47
N GLN A 354 -7.47 0.88 -24.86
CA GLN A 354 -8.06 -0.01 -23.85
C GLN A 354 -7.08 -0.16 -22.68
N GLY A 355 -7.57 -0.62 -21.52
CA GLY A 355 -6.70 -0.80 -20.37
C GLY A 355 -7.24 -1.81 -19.37
N HIS A 356 -6.40 -2.18 -18.41
CA HIS A 356 -6.79 -2.91 -17.22
C HIS A 356 -5.99 -2.46 -16.00
N ILE A 357 -6.59 -2.66 -14.83
CA ILE A 357 -5.95 -2.53 -13.52
C ILE A 357 -6.15 -3.86 -12.81
N LEU A 358 -5.10 -4.66 -12.68
CA LEU A 358 -5.18 -6.04 -12.19
C LEU A 358 -4.16 -6.26 -11.07
N ALA A 359 -4.25 -7.40 -10.37
CA ALA A 359 -3.31 -7.75 -9.32
C ALA A 359 -1.90 -7.96 -9.87
N ASP A 360 -0.90 -7.42 -9.18
CA ASP A 360 0.51 -7.67 -9.45
C ASP A 360 1.00 -8.91 -8.71
N ASP A 361 0.77 -10.07 -9.32
CA ASP A 361 1.11 -11.38 -8.75
C ASP A 361 2.61 -11.50 -8.39
N ALA A 362 3.49 -10.81 -9.13
CA ALA A 362 4.93 -10.87 -8.90
C ALA A 362 5.30 -10.14 -7.59
N ALA A 363 4.71 -8.96 -7.35
CA ALA A 363 4.88 -8.22 -6.10
C ALA A 363 4.17 -8.88 -4.91
N ASN A 364 3.00 -9.49 -5.15
CA ASN A 364 2.17 -10.08 -4.09
C ASN A 364 2.64 -11.49 -3.66
N GLY A 365 3.34 -12.21 -4.54
CA GLY A 365 3.76 -13.61 -4.30
C GLY A 365 2.61 -14.62 -4.31
N ILE A 366 1.37 -14.16 -4.54
CA ILE A 366 0.15 -14.96 -4.66
C ILE A 366 -0.77 -14.28 -5.69
N HIS A 367 -1.52 -15.09 -6.43
CA HIS A 367 -2.45 -14.58 -7.44
C HIS A 367 -3.75 -14.09 -6.81
N PHE A 368 -4.13 -12.83 -7.08
CA PHE A 368 -5.45 -12.28 -6.75
C PHE A 368 -6.23 -11.93 -8.02
N ASP A 369 -7.54 -12.10 -7.99
CA ASP A 369 -8.40 -11.54 -9.03
C ASP A 369 -8.99 -10.21 -8.53
N ALA A 370 -8.29 -9.12 -8.87
CA ALA A 370 -8.67 -7.78 -8.46
C ALA A 370 -10.07 -7.35 -8.91
N THR A 371 -10.70 -8.05 -9.87
CA THR A 371 -12.08 -7.74 -10.29
C THR A 371 -13.12 -8.19 -9.25
N ILE A 372 -12.81 -9.21 -8.44
CA ILE A 372 -13.72 -9.79 -7.44
C ILE A 372 -13.19 -9.71 -6.01
N GLY A 373 -11.89 -9.48 -5.82
CA GLY A 373 -11.31 -9.28 -4.51
C GLY A 373 -9.78 -9.19 -4.53
N ILE A 374 -9.26 -8.08 -4.00
CA ILE A 374 -7.86 -7.94 -3.61
C ILE A 374 -7.77 -7.20 -2.26
N PRO A 375 -6.97 -7.68 -1.30
CA PRO A 375 -6.80 -7.00 -0.01
C PRO A 375 -6.07 -5.66 -0.13
N THR A 376 -6.25 -4.78 0.85
CA THR A 376 -5.29 -3.72 1.12
C THR A 376 -3.90 -4.29 1.42
N SER A 377 -2.85 -3.47 1.29
CA SER A 377 -1.45 -3.90 1.46
C SER A 377 -0.97 -4.94 0.43
N GLU A 378 -1.73 -5.15 -0.63
CA GLU A 378 -1.30 -5.81 -1.87
C GLU A 378 -1.11 -4.78 -2.99
N HIS A 379 -0.51 -5.21 -4.08
CA HIS A 379 -0.14 -4.37 -5.21
C HIS A 379 -0.98 -4.69 -6.44
N LEU A 380 -1.28 -3.64 -7.19
CA LEU A 380 -1.86 -3.67 -8.51
C LEU A 380 -0.80 -3.36 -9.56
N TYR A 381 -1.10 -3.66 -10.82
CA TYR A 381 -0.47 -3.02 -11.96
C TYR A 381 -1.53 -2.38 -12.85
N ALA A 382 -1.15 -1.32 -13.56
CA ALA A 382 -1.98 -0.64 -14.54
C ALA A 382 -1.34 -0.73 -15.92
N ASN A 383 -2.13 -1.13 -16.92
CA ASN A 383 -1.66 -1.23 -18.30
C ASN A 383 -2.68 -0.61 -19.25
N ALA A 384 -2.19 0.13 -20.24
CA ALA A 384 -2.98 0.62 -21.35
C ALA A 384 -2.35 0.18 -22.67
N TRP A 385 -3.15 0.01 -23.72
CA TRP A 385 -2.66 -0.30 -25.06
C TRP A 385 -3.53 0.37 -26.12
N ALA A 386 -2.87 0.82 -27.18
CA ALA A 386 -3.48 1.61 -28.26
C ALA A 386 -2.66 1.45 -29.56
N TYR A 387 -3.02 2.19 -30.61
CA TYR A 387 -2.15 2.30 -31.78
C TYR A 387 -0.92 3.17 -31.48
N PRO A 388 0.29 2.80 -31.93
CA PRO A 388 1.51 3.53 -31.59
C PRO A 388 1.56 4.93 -32.17
N TYR A 389 0.86 5.19 -33.27
CA TYR A 389 0.70 6.53 -33.84
C TYR A 389 -0.65 6.68 -34.52
N LEU A 390 -1.11 7.93 -34.60
CA LEU A 390 -2.31 8.36 -35.30
C LEU A 390 -1.92 9.33 -36.41
N TYR A 391 -2.75 9.43 -37.45
CA TYR A 391 -2.47 10.37 -38.52
C TYR A 391 -3.74 10.81 -39.24
N GLN A 392 -3.70 12.02 -39.79
CA GLN A 392 -4.64 12.44 -40.81
C GLN A 392 -3.94 13.34 -41.83
N HIS A 393 -4.21 13.12 -43.10
CA HIS A 393 -3.61 13.89 -44.17
C HIS A 393 -4.58 14.07 -45.33
N THR A 394 -4.42 15.19 -46.03
CA THR A 394 -5.17 15.52 -47.24
C THR A 394 -4.17 16.00 -48.29
N PHE A 395 -4.16 15.36 -49.45
CA PHE A 395 -3.34 15.79 -50.58
C PHE A 395 -4.21 16.48 -51.62
N GLY A 396 -3.65 17.43 -52.36
CA GLY A 396 -4.33 18.12 -53.45
C GLY A 396 -3.65 17.84 -54.77
N GLN A 397 -4.37 17.32 -55.76
CA GLN A 397 -3.85 17.26 -57.13
C GLN A 397 -4.05 18.62 -57.79
N GLN A 398 -2.97 19.27 -58.16
CA GLN A 398 -2.97 20.50 -58.94
C GLN A 398 -2.92 20.16 -60.43
N ARG A 399 -3.83 20.74 -61.23
CA ARG A 399 -3.87 20.57 -62.69
C ARG A 399 -3.94 21.93 -63.36
N GLY A 400 -3.05 22.18 -64.30
CA GLY A 400 -3.02 23.42 -65.06
C GLY A 400 -2.47 23.22 -66.45
N THR A 401 -2.36 24.33 -67.17
CA THR A 401 -1.78 24.37 -68.51
C THR A 401 -0.61 25.35 -68.53
N ILE A 402 0.37 25.08 -69.38
CA ILE A 402 1.39 26.07 -69.76
C ILE A 402 0.97 26.58 -71.12
N THR A 403 0.74 27.90 -71.23
CA THR A 403 0.54 28.55 -72.52
C THR A 403 1.90 28.90 -73.09
N TYR A 404 2.20 28.42 -74.30
CA TYR A 404 3.36 28.82 -75.07
C TYR A 404 2.90 29.86 -76.08
N ASP A 405 3.21 31.12 -75.82
CA ASP A 405 2.98 32.20 -76.76
C ASP A 405 4.18 32.27 -77.71
N CYS A 406 3.93 31.94 -78.98
CA CYS A 406 4.96 31.88 -80.00
C CYS A 406 4.85 33.07 -80.93
N ASN A 407 5.98 33.75 -81.12
CA ASN A 407 6.13 34.77 -82.15
C ASN A 407 7.13 34.25 -83.18
N ALA A 408 6.69 34.12 -84.43
CA ALA A 408 7.51 33.69 -85.55
C ALA A 408 7.64 34.85 -86.54
N GLU A 409 8.87 35.34 -86.71
CA GLU A 409 9.18 36.32 -87.76
C GLU A 409 9.69 35.55 -88.98
N ILE A 410 8.89 35.51 -90.05
CA ILE A 410 9.24 34.78 -91.27
C ILE A 410 9.44 35.77 -92.41
N THR A 411 10.62 35.76 -93.00
CA THR A 411 10.96 36.58 -94.16
C THR A 411 10.68 35.80 -95.45
N TYR A 412 9.66 36.23 -96.20
CA TYR A 412 9.33 35.70 -97.52
C TYR A 412 10.02 36.51 -98.61
N VAL A 413 10.56 35.83 -99.61
CA VAL A 413 11.02 36.46 -100.84
C VAL A 413 9.86 36.45 -101.83
N LEU A 414 9.27 37.63 -102.07
CA LEU A 414 8.15 37.82 -103.00
C LEU A 414 8.69 38.29 -104.35
N LYS A 415 8.33 37.59 -105.43
CA LYS A 415 8.74 37.94 -106.81
C LYS A 415 7.53 38.26 -107.67
N TRP A 416 7.62 39.32 -108.49
CA TRP A 416 6.63 39.69 -109.51
C TRP A 416 7.27 40.47 -110.66
N GLU A 417 6.56 40.57 -111.79
CA GLU A 417 7.00 41.30 -112.99
C GLU A 417 6.18 42.59 -113.15
N GLU A 418 6.84 43.74 -113.34
CA GLU A 418 6.18 45.05 -113.58
C GLU A 418 6.40 45.52 -115.01
N ALA A 419 5.30 45.80 -115.73
CA ALA A 419 5.33 46.33 -117.09
C ALA A 419 5.89 47.77 -117.11
N GLN A 420 6.89 48.01 -117.97
CA GLN A 420 7.53 49.32 -118.12
C GLN A 420 6.92 50.12 -119.29
N ASP A 421 6.85 51.43 -119.13
CA ASP A 421 6.39 52.34 -120.20
C ASP A 421 7.36 52.30 -121.40
N PRO A 422 6.87 52.23 -122.66
CA PRO A 422 7.71 52.24 -123.85
C PRO A 422 8.57 53.50 -123.93
N VAL A 423 9.85 53.34 -124.28
CA VAL A 423 10.80 54.45 -124.44
C VAL A 423 11.08 54.73 -125.93
N PRO A 424 11.22 56.00 -126.34
CA PRO A 424 11.50 56.34 -127.74
C PRO A 424 12.94 55.99 -128.14
N ASP A 425 13.11 55.34 -129.30
CA ASP A 425 14.42 55.09 -129.92
C ASP A 425 15.00 56.35 -130.60
N GLU A 426 16.23 56.24 -131.12
CA GLU A 426 16.97 57.35 -131.73
C GLU A 426 16.28 57.99 -132.97
N ASP A 427 15.24 57.34 -133.51
CA ASP A 427 14.41 57.84 -134.62
C ASP A 427 13.01 58.32 -134.16
N GLY A 428 12.73 58.29 -132.85
CA GLY A 428 11.51 58.81 -132.23
C GLY A 428 10.31 57.85 -132.21
N ASN A 429 10.52 56.54 -132.42
CA ASN A 429 9.48 55.53 -132.29
C ASN A 429 9.53 54.87 -130.90
N MET A 430 8.37 54.71 -130.24
CA MET A 430 8.27 54.07 -128.93
C MET A 430 8.49 52.55 -129.05
N VAL A 431 9.45 51.99 -128.31
CA VAL A 431 9.75 50.55 -128.28
C VAL A 431 9.37 49.96 -126.92
N GLU A 432 8.63 48.85 -126.92
CA GLU A 432 8.26 48.09 -125.71
C GLU A 432 9.51 47.52 -125.03
N VAL A 433 9.63 47.74 -123.71
CA VAL A 433 10.71 47.19 -122.88
C VAL A 433 10.17 45.96 -122.13
N PRO A 434 10.92 44.84 -122.06
CA PRO A 434 10.52 43.68 -121.26
C PRO A 434 10.23 44.06 -119.80
N PRO A 435 9.21 43.48 -119.16
CA PRO A 435 8.87 43.79 -117.78
C PRO A 435 10.05 43.55 -116.84
N GLU A 436 10.20 44.41 -115.84
CA GLU A 436 11.32 44.34 -114.90
C GLU A 436 10.98 43.37 -113.77
N PRO A 437 11.83 42.37 -113.49
CA PRO A 437 11.63 41.51 -112.33
C PRO A 437 11.86 42.31 -111.06
N LYS A 438 10.84 42.35 -110.19
CA LYS A 438 10.91 42.90 -108.85
C LYS A 438 10.98 41.76 -107.84
N SER A 439 11.86 41.92 -106.87
CA SER A 439 11.98 41.02 -105.72
C SER A 439 12.03 41.88 -104.47
N VAL A 440 11.18 41.58 -103.49
CA VAL A 440 11.23 42.22 -102.18
C VAL A 440 11.15 41.15 -101.10
N SER A 441 11.97 41.29 -100.08
CA SER A 441 11.81 40.51 -98.85
C SER A 441 10.72 41.18 -98.00
N GLU A 442 9.67 40.44 -97.67
CA GLU A 442 8.61 40.90 -96.78
C GLU A 442 8.58 40.00 -95.54
N THR A 443 8.81 40.59 -94.37
CA THR A 443 8.74 39.88 -93.10
C THR A 443 7.33 39.94 -92.55
N VAL A 444 6.76 38.77 -92.27
CA VAL A 444 5.45 38.63 -91.65
C VAL A 444 5.62 38.02 -90.27
N ASN A 445 4.94 38.62 -89.29
CA ASN A 445 4.93 38.14 -87.91
C ASN A 445 3.68 37.29 -87.67
N TYR A 446 3.89 36.00 -87.42
CA TYR A 446 2.84 35.07 -87.02
C TYR A 446 2.82 34.97 -85.51
N GLN A 447 1.64 35.24 -84.94
CA GLN A 447 1.37 35.03 -83.52
C GLN A 447 0.39 33.87 -83.39
N PHE A 448 0.81 32.85 -82.66
CA PHE A 448 -0.02 31.71 -82.32
C PHE A 448 0.37 31.21 -80.94
N SER A 449 -0.56 30.53 -80.29
CA SER A 449 -0.33 29.92 -78.99
C SER A 449 -0.88 28.51 -78.94
N PHE A 450 -0.25 27.69 -78.11
CA PHE A 450 -0.72 26.35 -77.79
C PHE A 450 -0.47 26.03 -76.32
N GLU A 451 -1.15 25.01 -75.82
CA GLU A 451 -1.11 24.64 -74.42
C GLU A 451 -0.46 23.26 -74.20
N ARG A 452 0.18 23.12 -73.03
CA ARG A 452 0.64 21.82 -72.50
C ARG A 452 0.08 21.61 -71.12
N ASP A 453 -0.65 20.52 -70.94
CA ASP A 453 -1.19 20.12 -69.64
C ASP A 453 -0.07 19.67 -68.70
N TYR A 454 -0.24 19.97 -67.41
CA TYR A 454 0.59 19.43 -66.35
C TYR A 454 -0.27 19.04 -65.13
N SER A 455 0.23 18.10 -64.33
CA SER A 455 -0.33 17.85 -63.00
C SER A 455 0.72 17.46 -61.97
N TYR A 456 0.57 17.93 -60.74
CA TYR A 456 1.41 17.57 -59.59
C TYR A 456 0.58 17.51 -58.31
N TRP A 457 1.16 17.04 -57.21
CA TRP A 457 0.49 16.86 -55.92
C TRP A 457 1.10 17.74 -54.84
N THR A 458 0.23 18.35 -54.03
CA THR A 458 0.59 19.17 -52.87
C THR A 458 0.06 18.55 -51.58
N VAL A 459 0.74 18.81 -50.46
CA VAL A 459 0.32 18.45 -49.11
C VAL A 459 -0.52 19.58 -48.53
N ASN A 460 -1.85 19.39 -48.50
CA ASN A 460 -2.78 20.39 -47.96
C ASN A 460 -2.93 20.28 -46.43
N ASN A 461 -2.92 19.06 -45.90
CA ASN A 461 -2.94 18.78 -44.47
C ASN A 461 -2.07 17.57 -44.15
N LEU A 462 -1.31 17.63 -43.04
CA LEU A 462 -0.50 16.55 -42.51
C LEU A 462 -0.41 16.68 -41.00
N GLU A 463 -1.08 15.78 -40.29
CA GLU A 463 -0.97 15.63 -38.85
C GLU A 463 -0.55 14.19 -38.57
N VAL A 464 0.56 14.01 -37.86
CA VAL A 464 1.03 12.72 -37.35
C VAL A 464 1.23 12.86 -35.85
N TYR A 465 0.74 11.90 -35.07
CA TYR A 465 0.76 11.96 -33.62
C TYR A 465 1.39 10.70 -33.03
N GLY A 466 2.28 10.87 -32.04
CA GLY A 466 2.85 9.78 -31.25
C GLY A 466 2.29 9.73 -29.84
N ILE A 467 2.32 8.55 -29.20
CA ILE A 467 1.91 8.40 -27.79
C ILE A 467 2.79 9.28 -26.89
N GLU A 468 2.16 10.09 -26.05
CA GLU A 468 2.84 10.88 -25.01
C GLU A 468 2.79 10.17 -23.65
N GLN A 469 1.59 9.84 -23.17
CA GLN A 469 1.35 9.14 -21.91
C GLN A 469 -0.10 8.65 -21.81
N GLY A 470 -0.35 7.69 -20.92
CA GLY A 470 -1.69 7.34 -20.44
C GLY A 470 -1.86 7.76 -18.98
N THR A 471 -3.08 8.05 -18.56
CA THR A 471 -3.43 8.23 -17.15
C THR A 471 -4.60 7.34 -16.84
N MET A 472 -4.51 6.58 -15.75
CA MET A 472 -5.55 5.66 -15.27
C MET A 472 -5.93 6.07 -13.85
N SER A 473 -7.21 6.01 -13.52
CA SER A 473 -7.73 6.38 -12.19
C SER A 473 -8.68 5.30 -11.67
N ASN A 474 -8.54 4.98 -10.39
CA ASN A 474 -9.37 4.02 -9.67
C ASN A 474 -9.21 4.25 -8.16
N TYR A 475 -10.23 3.91 -7.37
CA TYR A 475 -10.22 3.99 -5.91
C TYR A 475 -9.00 3.33 -5.24
N ALA A 476 -8.56 2.18 -5.75
CA ALA A 476 -7.52 1.34 -5.18
C ALA A 476 -6.09 1.77 -5.56
N LEU A 477 -5.92 2.68 -6.53
CA LEU A 477 -4.60 3.13 -6.97
C LEU A 477 -3.94 4.08 -5.95
N PRO A 478 -2.60 4.10 -5.84
CA PRO A 478 -1.88 5.11 -5.07
C PRO A 478 -2.26 6.51 -5.53
N GLY A 479 -2.72 7.37 -4.61
CA GLY A 479 -3.19 8.72 -4.97
C GLY A 479 -4.44 8.74 -5.87
N LYS A 480 -5.13 7.61 -6.04
CA LYS A 480 -6.30 7.37 -6.92
C LYS A 480 -6.04 7.52 -8.43
N SER A 481 -4.80 7.76 -8.83
CA SER A 481 -4.43 7.95 -10.23
C SER A 481 -2.97 7.63 -10.47
N VAL A 482 -2.68 6.99 -11.61
CA VAL A 482 -1.32 6.68 -12.07
C VAL A 482 -1.12 7.20 -13.48
N THR A 483 0.09 7.69 -13.78
CA THR A 483 0.48 8.13 -15.12
C THR A 483 1.41 7.10 -15.73
N LEU A 484 0.96 6.45 -16.80
CA LEU A 484 1.69 5.46 -17.58
C LEU A 484 2.53 6.19 -18.64
N ARG A 485 3.86 6.19 -18.47
CA ARG A 485 4.78 6.77 -19.45
C ARG A 485 5.27 5.70 -20.42
N PRO A 486 5.38 5.99 -21.74
CA PRO A 486 5.84 5.02 -22.72
C PRO A 486 7.27 4.53 -22.43
N ASN A 487 7.45 3.24 -22.14
CA ASN A 487 8.76 2.62 -21.93
C ASN A 487 9.26 1.95 -23.23
N GLY A 488 10.42 2.37 -23.73
CA GLY A 488 11.00 1.83 -24.98
C GLY A 488 10.25 2.24 -26.25
N TYR A 489 9.44 3.30 -26.20
CA TYR A 489 8.72 3.84 -27.35
C TYR A 489 9.60 4.80 -28.16
N THR A 490 9.74 4.53 -29.46
CA THR A 490 10.32 5.50 -30.41
C THR A 490 9.19 6.03 -31.29
N PRO A 491 8.87 7.35 -31.21
CA PRO A 491 7.84 7.94 -32.07
C PRO A 491 8.26 7.89 -33.54
N PRO A 492 7.30 7.87 -34.49
CA PRO A 492 7.63 8.02 -35.90
C PRO A 492 8.25 9.39 -36.19
N SER A 493 8.94 9.49 -37.32
CA SER A 493 9.46 10.75 -37.84
C SER A 493 8.92 11.03 -39.23
N VAL A 494 8.83 12.32 -39.56
CA VAL A 494 8.28 12.83 -40.81
C VAL A 494 9.32 13.74 -41.43
N GLN A 495 9.53 13.64 -42.74
CA GLN A 495 10.29 14.59 -43.53
C GLN A 495 9.35 15.14 -44.61
N LEU A 496 9.22 16.47 -44.65
CA LEU A 496 8.33 17.17 -45.56
C LEU A 496 9.10 18.28 -46.26
N ASP A 497 9.03 18.29 -47.59
CA ASP A 497 9.43 19.40 -48.44
C ASP A 497 8.19 19.84 -49.24
N LYS A 498 7.72 21.07 -49.03
CA LYS A 498 6.51 21.58 -49.68
C LYS A 498 6.72 22.97 -50.25
N SER A 499 6.05 23.27 -51.36
CA SER A 499 5.96 24.62 -51.91
C SER A 499 4.51 24.99 -52.24
N GLU A 500 4.20 26.28 -52.16
CA GLU A 500 2.91 26.82 -52.59
C GLU A 500 3.01 27.48 -53.97
N ASN A 501 4.23 27.60 -54.51
CA ASN A 501 4.52 28.25 -55.79
C ASN A 501 4.48 27.23 -56.93
N ALA A 502 3.55 27.38 -57.86
CA ALA A 502 3.44 26.49 -59.03
C ALA A 502 4.72 26.46 -59.90
N GLU A 503 5.49 27.55 -59.90
CA GLU A 503 6.77 27.69 -60.61
C GLU A 503 7.88 26.79 -60.03
N GLU A 504 7.78 26.38 -58.77
CA GLU A 504 8.71 25.42 -58.15
C GLU A 504 8.32 23.96 -58.43
N HIS A 505 7.08 23.75 -58.89
CA HIS A 505 6.52 22.43 -59.22
C HIS A 505 6.50 22.12 -60.70
N VAL A 506 6.53 23.12 -61.57
CA VAL A 506 6.37 22.96 -63.02
C VAL A 506 7.54 23.60 -63.72
N ILE A 507 8.28 22.78 -64.48
CA ILE A 507 9.44 23.19 -65.27
C ILE A 507 9.02 23.10 -66.75
N PRO A 508 8.73 24.23 -67.41
CA PRO A 508 8.37 24.25 -68.83
C PRO A 508 9.50 23.71 -69.68
N LYS A 509 9.16 22.98 -70.76
CA LYS A 509 10.18 22.52 -71.70
C LYS A 509 10.51 23.64 -72.68
N ASN A 510 11.80 23.92 -72.85
CA ASN A 510 12.22 24.86 -73.87
C ASN A 510 11.85 24.30 -75.25
N SER A 511 11.16 25.13 -76.05
CA SER A 511 10.72 24.80 -77.41
C SER A 511 11.89 24.64 -78.39
N GLY A 512 13.08 25.13 -78.02
CA GLY A 512 14.26 25.11 -78.88
C GLY A 512 14.18 26.14 -80.01
N ALA A 513 15.17 26.12 -80.91
CA ALA A 513 15.17 26.98 -82.09
C ALA A 513 14.28 26.38 -83.18
N ILE A 514 13.06 26.90 -83.31
CA ILE A 514 12.14 26.55 -84.40
C ILE A 514 12.59 27.34 -85.64
N SER A 515 13.17 26.64 -86.61
CA SER A 515 13.56 27.23 -87.89
C SER A 515 12.59 26.78 -88.97
N PHE A 516 12.05 27.75 -89.71
CA PHE A 516 11.16 27.52 -90.84
C PHE A 516 11.74 28.21 -92.08
N THR A 517 11.85 27.46 -93.17
CA THR A 517 12.33 27.96 -94.46
C THR A 517 11.14 27.94 -95.42
N PRO A 518 10.48 29.09 -95.68
CA PRO A 518 9.36 29.15 -96.61
C PRO A 518 9.84 28.98 -98.06
N ASP A 519 8.98 28.41 -98.91
CA ASP A 519 9.19 28.39 -100.36
C ASP A 519 9.04 29.81 -100.95
N GLU A 520 9.70 30.10 -102.07
CA GLU A 520 9.57 31.38 -102.78
C GLU A 520 8.14 31.57 -103.34
N VAL A 521 7.57 32.77 -103.20
CA VAL A 521 6.18 33.06 -103.60
C VAL A 521 6.15 33.96 -104.84
N ASP A 522 5.61 33.42 -105.93
CA ASP A 522 5.52 34.07 -107.26
C ASP A 522 4.09 34.57 -107.53
N GLY A 523 3.95 35.88 -107.80
CA GLY A 523 2.68 36.54 -108.06
C GLY A 523 2.39 36.83 -109.53
N GLY A 524 3.26 36.41 -110.47
CA GLY A 524 3.13 36.73 -111.88
C GLY A 524 3.18 38.25 -112.13
N ASP A 525 2.08 38.83 -112.63
CA ASP A 525 2.02 40.22 -113.11
C ASP A 525 1.74 41.26 -111.98
N SER A 526 1.67 40.83 -110.71
CA SER A 526 1.41 41.72 -109.57
C SER A 526 2.03 41.19 -108.28
N LYS A 527 2.40 42.09 -107.36
CA LYS A 527 3.01 41.71 -106.08
C LYS A 527 2.10 40.74 -105.31
N PRO A 528 2.52 39.49 -105.04
CA PRO A 528 1.74 38.54 -104.26
C PRO A 528 1.70 38.94 -102.78
N SER A 529 0.72 38.44 -102.03
CA SER A 529 0.71 38.51 -100.56
C SER A 529 1.34 37.24 -99.98
N PRO A 530 2.08 37.33 -98.86
CA PRO A 530 2.62 36.17 -98.17
C PRO A 530 1.53 35.12 -97.79
N PRO A 531 1.84 33.81 -97.79
CA PRO A 531 0.92 32.74 -97.37
C PRO A 531 0.57 32.85 -95.88
N ASP A 532 -0.56 32.24 -95.45
CA ASP A 532 -0.86 32.08 -94.02
C ASP A 532 -0.36 30.71 -93.53
N ASP A 533 0.90 30.68 -93.07
CA ASP A 533 1.56 29.46 -92.59
C ASP A 533 1.33 29.19 -91.10
N THR A 534 0.37 29.90 -90.45
CA THR A 534 0.08 29.77 -89.01
C THR A 534 -0.13 28.31 -88.57
N SER A 535 -0.83 27.49 -89.37
CA SER A 535 -1.10 26.09 -89.02
C SER A 535 0.13 25.17 -89.14
N ILE A 536 1.07 25.47 -90.04
CA ILE A 536 2.31 24.70 -90.22
C ILE A 536 3.28 25.04 -89.09
N LEU A 537 3.44 26.34 -88.80
CA LEU A 537 4.29 26.84 -87.72
C LEU A 537 3.79 26.36 -86.33
N LEU A 538 2.47 26.35 -86.13
CA LEU A 538 1.85 25.77 -84.93
C LEU A 538 2.19 24.27 -84.80
N GLY A 539 2.04 23.48 -85.86
CA GLY A 539 2.37 22.05 -85.84
C GLY A 539 3.86 21.76 -85.60
N MET A 540 4.76 22.60 -86.11
CA MET A 540 6.21 22.50 -85.86
C MET A 540 6.56 22.85 -84.41
N ALA A 541 5.98 23.92 -83.86
CA ALA A 541 6.18 24.32 -82.47
C ALA A 541 5.66 23.24 -81.52
N GLU A 542 4.47 22.68 -81.77
CA GLU A 542 3.93 21.60 -80.95
C GLU A 542 4.78 20.32 -81.01
N ALA A 543 5.32 19.96 -82.17
CA ALA A 543 6.15 18.76 -82.32
C ALA A 543 7.51 18.89 -81.61
N GLN A 544 8.08 20.10 -81.54
CA GLN A 544 9.38 20.36 -80.93
C GLN A 544 9.30 20.64 -79.42
N THR A 545 8.18 21.19 -78.95
CA THR A 545 7.92 21.44 -77.53
C THR A 545 7.35 20.20 -76.85
N GLY A 546 8.25 19.43 -76.24
CA GLY A 546 7.91 18.26 -75.43
C GLY A 546 7.03 18.60 -74.21
N PRO A 547 6.43 17.58 -73.57
CA PRO A 547 5.68 17.78 -72.32
C PRO A 547 6.57 18.41 -71.22
N PRO A 548 5.99 19.22 -70.32
CA PRO A 548 6.74 19.83 -69.22
C PRO A 548 7.21 18.78 -68.21
N GLU A 549 8.19 19.14 -67.42
CA GLU A 549 8.62 18.37 -66.25
C GLU A 549 7.89 18.91 -65.01
N VAL A 550 7.47 18.03 -64.10
CA VAL A 550 6.72 18.38 -62.89
C VAL A 550 7.32 17.70 -61.67
N LYS A 551 7.15 18.31 -60.51
CA LYS A 551 7.61 17.82 -59.20
C LYS A 551 6.47 17.94 -58.18
N ASN A 552 6.16 16.87 -57.47
CA ASN A 552 5.23 16.94 -56.33
C ASN A 552 5.92 17.55 -55.09
N ASP A 553 5.15 17.91 -54.07
CA ASP A 553 5.69 17.94 -52.71
C ASP A 553 6.32 16.58 -52.33
N SER A 554 7.26 16.56 -51.38
CA SER A 554 7.91 15.34 -50.90
C SER A 554 7.49 15.04 -49.47
N LEU A 555 7.08 13.79 -49.21
CA LEU A 555 6.71 13.33 -47.87
C LEU A 555 7.24 11.93 -47.61
N ASP A 556 8.21 11.82 -46.70
CA ASP A 556 8.73 10.55 -46.20
C ASP A 556 8.28 10.32 -44.75
N PHE A 557 7.72 9.14 -44.49
CA PHE A 557 7.32 8.70 -43.16
C PHE A 557 8.22 7.56 -42.68
N THR A 558 8.84 7.70 -41.52
CA THR A 558 9.73 6.67 -40.95
C THR A 558 9.22 6.17 -39.60
N TRP A 559 9.11 4.85 -39.46
CA TRP A 559 8.78 4.21 -38.19
C TRP A 559 9.49 2.86 -38.04
N LYS A 560 10.06 2.59 -36.86
CA LYS A 560 10.87 1.39 -36.57
C LYS A 560 11.94 1.10 -37.63
N GLY A 561 12.62 2.14 -38.11
CA GLY A 561 13.68 2.03 -39.12
C GLY A 561 13.21 1.71 -40.54
N THR A 562 11.89 1.66 -40.80
CA THR A 562 11.32 1.51 -42.15
C THR A 562 10.82 2.86 -42.62
N THR A 563 11.32 3.33 -43.76
CA THR A 563 10.89 4.58 -44.42
C THR A 563 9.93 4.25 -45.56
N THR A 564 8.78 4.93 -45.60
CA THR A 564 7.80 4.87 -46.68
C THR A 564 7.73 6.25 -47.33
N THR A 565 8.03 6.32 -48.63
CA THR A 565 7.80 7.51 -49.43
C THR A 565 6.31 7.62 -49.73
N VAL A 566 5.64 8.52 -49.00
CA VAL A 566 4.20 8.77 -49.08
C VAL A 566 3.88 9.69 -50.26
N MET A 567 4.78 10.64 -50.54
CA MET A 567 4.72 11.48 -51.74
C MET A 567 6.13 11.61 -52.32
N ASP A 568 6.29 11.21 -53.58
CA ASP A 568 7.57 11.23 -54.29
C ASP A 568 7.78 12.62 -54.92
N GLY A 569 8.77 13.35 -54.40
CA GLY A 569 9.19 14.67 -54.89
C GLY A 569 10.23 14.64 -56.01
N SER A 570 10.41 13.53 -56.72
CA SER A 570 11.27 13.48 -57.91
C SER A 570 10.63 14.17 -59.12
N THR A 571 11.48 14.72 -60.00
CA THR A 571 11.04 15.36 -61.24
C THR A 571 10.62 14.30 -62.27
N VAL A 572 9.38 14.38 -62.76
CA VAL A 572 8.82 13.46 -63.77
C VAL A 572 8.20 14.22 -64.93
N ILE A 573 7.89 13.52 -66.02
CA ILE A 573 7.30 14.15 -67.21
C ILE A 573 5.78 14.26 -67.06
N GLN A 574 5.25 15.48 -67.24
CA GLN A 574 3.84 15.86 -67.39
C GLN A 574 2.93 15.65 -66.17
N ASN A 575 2.99 14.49 -65.51
CA ASN A 575 2.09 14.11 -64.45
C ASN A 575 2.86 13.49 -63.28
N GLY A 576 2.82 14.14 -62.13
CA GLY A 576 3.40 13.66 -60.88
C GLY A 576 2.83 12.31 -60.43
N PRO A 577 3.64 11.42 -59.82
CA PRO A 577 3.14 10.16 -59.28
C PRO A 577 2.03 10.39 -58.25
N SER A 578 1.04 9.50 -58.20
CA SER A 578 -0.01 9.60 -57.18
C SER A 578 0.53 9.30 -55.78
N PRO A 579 0.22 10.10 -54.76
CA PRO A 579 0.63 9.83 -53.39
C PRO A 579 0.07 8.51 -52.87
N THR A 580 0.81 7.86 -51.97
CA THR A 580 0.32 6.71 -51.21
C THR A 580 -0.26 7.16 -49.87
N LYS A 581 -0.54 6.22 -48.97
CA LYS A 581 -1.00 6.52 -47.60
C LYS A 581 0.14 6.29 -46.62
N ILE A 582 0.08 6.96 -45.48
CA ILE A 582 0.89 6.59 -44.32
C ILE A 582 0.50 5.15 -43.92
N PRO A 583 1.47 4.23 -43.72
CA PRO A 583 1.15 2.86 -43.34
C PRO A 583 0.43 2.84 -41.99
N GLN A 584 -0.52 1.93 -41.81
CA GLN A 584 -1.15 1.70 -40.50
C GLN A 584 -0.30 0.74 -39.67
N ALA A 585 0.00 1.10 -38.41
CA ALA A 585 0.67 0.19 -37.50
C ALA A 585 -0.25 -0.88 -36.91
N PRO A 586 0.28 -2.06 -36.55
CA PRO A 586 -0.43 -2.98 -35.69
C PRO A 586 -0.67 -2.35 -34.31
N LYS A 587 -1.82 -2.64 -33.71
CA LYS A 587 -2.16 -2.21 -32.36
C LYS A 587 -1.23 -2.89 -31.34
N ILE A 588 -0.79 -2.13 -30.34
CA ILE A 588 -0.05 -2.63 -29.19
C ILE A 588 -0.94 -3.64 -28.43
N ARG A 589 -0.35 -4.71 -27.92
CA ARG A 589 -1.09 -5.74 -27.17
C ARG A 589 -1.05 -5.47 -25.67
N SER A 590 -2.00 -6.05 -24.93
CA SER A 590 -2.03 -5.93 -23.48
C SER A 590 -0.87 -6.69 -22.84
N TYR A 591 -0.42 -6.22 -21.67
CA TYR A 591 0.58 -6.92 -20.88
C TYR A 591 0.15 -8.36 -20.55
N LYS A 592 -1.12 -8.55 -20.17
CA LYS A 592 -1.69 -9.87 -19.85
C LYS A 592 -1.60 -10.87 -21.01
N ASP A 593 -1.72 -10.41 -22.25
CA ASP A 593 -1.76 -11.29 -23.43
C ASP A 593 -0.39 -11.51 -24.09
N SER A 594 0.53 -10.54 -24.00
CA SER A 594 1.83 -10.59 -24.71
C SER A 594 3.07 -10.26 -23.87
N GLY A 595 2.91 -9.76 -22.65
CA GLY A 595 4.01 -9.26 -21.82
C GLY A 595 4.56 -7.90 -22.26
N GLU A 596 3.87 -7.17 -23.15
CA GLU A 596 4.28 -5.84 -23.59
C GLU A 596 4.11 -4.79 -22.48
N THR A 597 5.17 -4.05 -22.17
CA THR A 597 5.22 -3.07 -21.07
C THR A 597 5.29 -1.62 -21.56
N LEU A 598 4.73 -1.30 -22.74
CA LEU A 598 4.87 0.05 -23.31
C LEU A 598 4.23 1.12 -22.42
N LEU A 599 2.94 0.99 -22.10
CA LEU A 599 2.24 1.85 -21.15
C LEU A 599 1.85 0.98 -19.95
N TYR A 600 2.79 0.79 -19.04
CA TYR A 600 2.70 -0.16 -17.95
C TYR A 600 3.38 0.40 -16.70
N GLU A 601 2.72 0.24 -15.56
CA GLU A 601 3.27 0.55 -14.24
C GLU A 601 2.83 -0.54 -13.26
N ASP A 602 3.75 -1.08 -12.48
CA ASP A 602 3.55 -2.16 -11.51
C ASP A 602 3.80 -1.68 -10.07
N GLN A 603 3.74 -2.60 -9.09
CA GLN A 603 3.97 -2.31 -7.67
C GLN A 603 3.11 -1.17 -7.12
N LEU A 604 1.88 -1.04 -7.61
CA LEU A 604 0.93 0.00 -7.20
C LEU A 604 0.23 -0.43 -5.91
N LEU A 605 0.82 -0.09 -4.76
CA LEU A 605 0.34 -0.47 -3.43
C LEU A 605 -1.06 0.07 -3.11
N ILE A 606 -1.98 -0.81 -2.73
CA ILE A 606 -3.29 -0.46 -2.19
C ILE A 606 -3.13 -0.03 -0.73
N SER A 607 -3.51 1.22 -0.42
CA SER A 607 -3.37 1.75 0.95
C SER A 607 -4.24 1.00 1.96
N GLN A 608 -3.67 0.65 3.11
CA GLN A 608 -4.38 0.09 4.28
C GLN A 608 -5.48 1.00 4.86
N SER A 609 -5.53 2.28 4.46
CA SER A 609 -6.59 3.20 4.87
C SER A 609 -7.87 3.09 4.02
N LEU A 610 -7.82 2.34 2.91
CA LEU A 610 -8.98 2.17 2.02
C LEU A 610 -9.93 1.11 2.59
N LEU A 611 -11.20 1.47 2.68
CA LEU A 611 -12.25 0.54 3.06
C LEU A 611 -12.46 -0.51 1.97
N ASN A 612 -13.14 -1.58 2.35
CA ASN A 612 -13.61 -2.55 1.38
C ASN A 612 -14.61 -1.84 0.46
N GLU A 613 -14.43 -2.00 -0.84
CA GLU A 613 -15.25 -1.36 -1.87
C GLU A 613 -15.45 -2.36 -3.00
N SER A 614 -16.71 -2.65 -3.32
CA SER A 614 -17.07 -3.54 -4.44
C SER A 614 -17.05 -2.77 -5.74
N ASP A 615 -16.50 -3.37 -6.80
CA ASP A 615 -16.68 -2.92 -8.18
C ASP A 615 -16.30 -1.45 -8.40
N ALA A 616 -15.21 -1.00 -7.77
CA ALA A 616 -14.80 0.40 -7.85
C ALA A 616 -14.48 0.75 -9.31
N PRO A 617 -15.12 1.80 -9.89
CA PRO A 617 -15.01 2.11 -11.30
C PRO A 617 -13.62 2.64 -11.66
N SER A 618 -13.15 2.24 -12.85
CA SER A 618 -11.90 2.71 -13.42
C SER A 618 -12.14 3.62 -14.61
N THR A 619 -11.34 4.68 -14.73
CA THR A 619 -11.35 5.59 -15.88
C THR A 619 -9.93 5.82 -16.37
N GLY A 620 -9.77 6.29 -17.60
CA GLY A 620 -8.46 6.62 -18.12
C GLY A 620 -8.50 7.45 -19.39
N THR A 621 -7.38 8.13 -19.65
CA THR A 621 -7.17 9.00 -20.80
C THR A 621 -5.78 8.74 -21.37
N ILE A 622 -5.67 8.63 -22.69
CA ILE A 622 -4.39 8.56 -23.40
C ILE A 622 -4.17 9.86 -24.19
N ASN A 623 -2.95 10.38 -24.10
CA ASN A 623 -2.51 11.58 -24.79
C ASN A 623 -1.58 11.24 -25.94
N TYR A 624 -1.78 11.93 -27.05
CA TYR A 624 -0.98 11.84 -28.26
C TYR A 624 -0.47 13.24 -28.64
N THR A 625 0.83 13.38 -28.85
CA THR A 625 1.47 14.66 -29.18
C THR A 625 1.88 14.70 -30.65
N VAL A 626 1.66 15.85 -31.29
CA VAL A 626 1.96 16.07 -32.71
C VAL A 626 3.46 15.94 -32.99
N ILE A 627 3.79 15.28 -34.09
CA ILE A 627 5.15 15.11 -34.61
C ILE A 627 5.37 16.16 -35.71
N GLN A 628 6.49 16.87 -35.61
CA GLN A 628 6.89 17.90 -36.58
C GLN A 628 7.79 17.32 -37.66
N PRO A 629 7.74 17.84 -38.91
CA PRO A 629 6.89 18.93 -39.38
C PRO A 629 5.42 18.51 -39.61
N ALA A 630 4.48 19.40 -39.36
CA ALA A 630 3.04 19.22 -39.60
C ALA A 630 2.47 20.36 -40.48
N VAL A 631 1.41 20.08 -41.25
CA VAL A 631 0.71 21.06 -42.09
C VAL A 631 -0.75 21.09 -41.65
N GLY A 632 -1.16 22.15 -40.95
CA GLY A 632 -2.46 22.18 -40.29
C GLY A 632 -2.49 21.34 -39.01
N GLY A 633 -3.44 21.65 -38.12
CA GLY A 633 -3.55 21.03 -36.79
C GLY A 633 -2.42 21.39 -35.82
N GLY A 634 -2.65 21.20 -34.52
CA GLY A 634 -1.64 21.47 -33.48
C GLY A 634 -2.10 21.08 -32.08
N GLY A 635 -1.14 20.84 -31.19
CA GLY A 635 -1.34 20.49 -29.78
C GLY A 635 -1.50 18.99 -29.50
N THR A 636 -1.64 18.65 -28.22
CA THR A 636 -1.89 17.28 -27.74
C THR A 636 -3.35 16.88 -27.95
N ARG A 637 -3.59 15.64 -28.39
CA ARG A 637 -4.93 15.03 -28.50
C ARG A 637 -5.14 14.05 -27.35
N SER A 638 -6.27 14.17 -26.66
CA SER A 638 -6.65 13.30 -25.55
C SER A 638 -7.83 12.43 -25.94
N TYR A 639 -7.74 11.14 -25.65
CA TYR A 639 -8.78 10.15 -25.94
C TYR A 639 -9.08 9.31 -24.70
N PRO A 640 -10.33 8.87 -24.47
CA PRO A 640 -10.64 7.97 -23.38
C PRO A 640 -10.01 6.58 -23.62
N ILE A 641 -9.56 5.95 -22.55
CA ILE A 641 -9.17 4.54 -22.52
C ILE A 641 -10.41 3.75 -22.13
N THR A 642 -10.94 2.91 -23.02
CA THR A 642 -12.18 2.16 -22.78
C THR A 642 -12.27 0.86 -23.58
N PRO A 643 -12.70 -0.27 -22.97
CA PRO A 643 -13.06 -0.41 -21.56
C PRO A 643 -11.85 -0.54 -20.63
N ILE A 644 -12.10 -0.34 -19.33
CA ILE A 644 -11.20 -0.66 -18.20
C ILE A 644 -12.02 -1.44 -17.18
N ASN A 645 -11.45 -2.49 -16.58
CA ASN A 645 -12.14 -3.28 -15.56
C ASN A 645 -12.35 -2.49 -14.26
N GLU A 646 -13.34 -2.90 -13.48
CA GLU A 646 -13.55 -2.46 -12.11
C GLU A 646 -12.58 -3.21 -11.17
N VAL A 647 -12.35 -2.64 -9.98
CA VAL A 647 -11.47 -3.21 -8.95
C VAL A 647 -12.24 -3.33 -7.64
N THR A 648 -12.22 -4.53 -7.04
CA THR A 648 -12.89 -4.83 -5.77
C THR A 648 -11.85 -4.96 -4.65
N VAL A 649 -11.87 -4.05 -3.69
CA VAL A 649 -10.99 -4.10 -2.50
C VAL A 649 -11.70 -4.90 -1.40
N HIS A 650 -11.10 -6.00 -0.95
CA HIS A 650 -11.65 -6.86 0.11
C HIS A 650 -10.55 -7.39 1.02
N THR A 651 -10.34 -6.75 2.15
CA THR A 651 -9.32 -7.16 3.12
C THR A 651 -9.86 -8.27 4.04
N PRO A 652 -9.30 -9.50 4.00
CA PRO A 652 -9.87 -10.66 4.67
C PRO A 652 -9.38 -10.80 6.12
N VAL A 653 -10.29 -11.20 6.99
CA VAL A 653 -10.02 -11.72 8.33
C VAL A 653 -10.90 -12.93 8.62
N VAL A 654 -10.37 -13.87 9.38
CA VAL A 654 -11.05 -15.09 9.83
C VAL A 654 -10.99 -15.21 11.36
N ASN A 655 -11.86 -16.01 11.96
CA ASN A 655 -11.93 -16.25 13.38
C ASN A 655 -12.43 -17.68 13.66
N TYR A 656 -11.50 -18.58 13.99
CA TYR A 656 -11.78 -19.97 14.36
C TYR A 656 -11.18 -20.23 15.74
N SER A 657 -11.66 -19.49 16.72
CA SER A 657 -11.07 -19.43 18.05
C SER A 657 -11.37 -20.69 18.86
N LEU A 658 -10.48 -21.02 19.78
CA LEU A 658 -10.61 -22.18 20.66
C LEU A 658 -10.25 -21.80 22.09
N VAL A 659 -10.83 -22.53 23.04
CA VAL A 659 -10.48 -22.48 24.46
C VAL A 659 -9.98 -23.87 24.85
N SER A 660 -8.93 -23.95 25.67
CA SER A 660 -8.42 -25.23 26.17
C SER A 660 -9.43 -25.92 27.07
N ASP A 661 -9.51 -27.24 26.97
CA ASP A 661 -10.41 -28.08 27.76
C ASP A 661 -9.64 -28.87 28.83
N ASP A 662 -9.86 -28.55 30.11
CA ASP A 662 -9.18 -29.18 31.25
C ASP A 662 -9.94 -30.39 31.83
N GLN A 663 -10.25 -31.36 30.96
CA GLN A 663 -10.98 -32.59 31.32
C GLN A 663 -10.29 -33.38 32.45
N ALA A 664 -8.96 -33.35 32.53
CA ALA A 664 -8.17 -34.10 33.51
C ALA A 664 -8.47 -33.70 34.97
N HIS A 665 -9.07 -32.52 35.17
CA HIS A 665 -9.41 -31.96 36.46
C HIS A 665 -10.94 -31.79 36.64
N ASN A 666 -11.75 -32.35 35.74
CA ASN A 666 -13.21 -32.25 35.78
C ASN A 666 -13.83 -33.34 36.67
N GLN A 667 -14.33 -32.93 37.84
CA GLN A 667 -14.95 -33.82 38.84
C GLN A 667 -16.48 -33.97 38.72
N LYS A 668 -17.11 -33.41 37.69
CA LYS A 668 -18.57 -33.44 37.55
C LYS A 668 -19.09 -34.88 37.49
N THR A 669 -20.22 -35.13 38.16
CA THR A 669 -20.96 -36.39 38.02
C THR A 669 -21.38 -36.64 36.57
N ASN A 670 -21.83 -35.58 35.88
CA ASN A 670 -22.21 -35.61 34.47
C ASN A 670 -21.45 -34.50 33.73
N PRO A 671 -20.24 -34.77 33.20
CA PRO A 671 -19.45 -33.80 32.44
C PRO A 671 -20.12 -33.39 31.13
N ASN A 672 -20.03 -32.11 30.75
CA ASN A 672 -20.54 -31.62 29.47
C ASN A 672 -19.47 -31.70 28.37
N MET A 673 -19.50 -32.75 27.55
CA MET A 673 -18.50 -32.96 26.48
C MET A 673 -18.60 -31.97 25.30
N ASN A 674 -19.64 -31.14 25.24
CA ASN A 674 -19.81 -30.14 24.19
C ASN A 674 -19.23 -28.77 24.58
N ARG A 675 -18.65 -28.65 25.78
CA ARG A 675 -18.07 -27.41 26.31
C ARG A 675 -16.65 -27.67 26.78
N SER A 676 -15.77 -26.69 26.62
CA SER A 676 -14.45 -26.77 27.23
C SER A 676 -14.55 -26.58 28.75
N ALA A 677 -13.98 -27.49 29.53
CA ALA A 677 -13.96 -27.40 30.98
C ALA A 677 -12.89 -26.40 31.44
N LEU A 678 -13.33 -25.38 32.19
CA LEU A 678 -12.46 -24.41 32.87
C LEU A 678 -12.55 -24.63 34.37
N ILE A 679 -11.42 -24.88 35.02
CA ILE A 679 -11.39 -25.22 36.44
C ILE A 679 -10.97 -24.00 37.27
N LEU A 680 -11.71 -23.72 38.35
CA LEU A 680 -11.40 -22.60 39.26
C LEU A 680 -9.98 -22.70 39.83
N GLU A 681 -9.28 -21.56 39.88
CA GLU A 681 -7.86 -21.42 40.28
C GLU A 681 -6.85 -22.12 39.38
N ARG A 682 -7.19 -22.37 38.12
CA ARG A 682 -6.26 -22.96 37.15
C ARG A 682 -6.07 -22.07 35.92
N PRO A 683 -4.89 -22.14 35.28
CA PRO A 683 -4.67 -21.47 34.02
C PRO A 683 -5.41 -22.19 32.89
N PHE A 684 -5.89 -21.43 31.92
CA PHE A 684 -6.45 -21.95 30.67
C PHE A 684 -5.91 -21.14 29.49
N LYS A 685 -5.90 -21.75 28.30
CA LYS A 685 -5.41 -21.11 27.07
C LYS A 685 -6.57 -20.77 26.16
N VAL A 686 -6.47 -19.64 25.49
CA VAL A 686 -7.28 -19.33 24.32
C VAL A 686 -6.37 -19.32 23.09
N ARG A 687 -6.85 -19.87 21.99
CA ARG A 687 -6.17 -19.88 20.70
C ARG A 687 -6.99 -19.07 19.71
N ILE A 688 -6.40 -18.01 19.15
CA ILE A 688 -7.03 -17.16 18.14
C ILE A 688 -6.18 -17.27 16.86
N PRO A 689 -6.47 -18.27 15.99
CA PRO A 689 -5.72 -18.46 14.76
C PRO A 689 -5.97 -17.32 13.78
N THR A 690 -4.99 -17.08 12.92
CA THR A 690 -5.09 -16.20 11.74
C THR A 690 -5.29 -17.00 10.46
N GLU A 691 -5.26 -18.34 10.56
CA GLU A 691 -5.54 -19.27 9.48
C GLU A 691 -6.98 -19.76 9.52
N GLY A 692 -7.55 -20.01 8.34
CA GLY A 692 -8.89 -20.58 8.21
C GLY A 692 -9.50 -20.36 6.84
N GLN A 693 -10.72 -20.86 6.65
CA GLN A 693 -11.45 -20.74 5.39
C GLN A 693 -12.07 -19.34 5.25
N HIS A 694 -11.88 -18.73 4.08
CA HIS A 694 -12.58 -17.53 3.60
C HIS A 694 -13.31 -17.82 2.27
N THR A 695 -13.64 -16.81 1.45
CA THR A 695 -14.21 -17.00 0.11
C THR A 695 -13.28 -17.81 -0.79
N SER A 696 -13.80 -18.38 -1.89
CA SER A 696 -13.02 -19.17 -2.84
C SER A 696 -12.39 -18.35 -3.97
N TYR A 697 -12.24 -17.03 -3.81
CA TYR A 697 -11.61 -16.18 -4.81
C TYR A 697 -10.11 -16.52 -4.95
N PRO A 698 -9.48 -16.29 -6.12
CA PRO A 698 -8.03 -16.41 -6.24
C PRO A 698 -7.31 -15.56 -5.19
N GLY A 699 -6.38 -16.16 -4.45
CA GLY A 699 -5.67 -15.51 -3.35
C GLY A 699 -6.42 -15.53 -2.02
N TYR A 700 -7.63 -16.10 -1.98
CA TYR A 700 -8.40 -16.39 -0.76
C TYR A 700 -8.44 -17.92 -0.55
N GLY A 701 -9.42 -18.43 0.22
CA GLY A 701 -9.58 -19.84 0.54
C GLY A 701 -9.17 -20.19 1.97
N ASN A 702 -8.64 -21.41 2.16
CA ASN A 702 -8.13 -21.86 3.46
C ASN A 702 -6.63 -21.56 3.57
N ARG A 703 -6.26 -20.47 4.24
CA ARG A 703 -4.86 -20.05 4.41
C ARG A 703 -4.66 -19.15 5.62
N ASP A 704 -3.42 -18.77 5.88
CA ASP A 704 -3.07 -17.73 6.86
C ASP A 704 -3.30 -16.32 6.31
N TYR A 705 -3.99 -15.51 7.10
CA TYR A 705 -4.37 -14.13 6.83
C TYR A 705 -3.72 -13.13 7.78
N ALA A 706 -2.77 -13.55 8.62
CA ALA A 706 -2.13 -12.70 9.65
C ALA A 706 -1.69 -11.32 9.14
N LYS A 707 -1.23 -11.22 7.88
CA LYS A 707 -0.83 -9.98 7.21
C LYS A 707 -1.89 -8.88 7.32
N TYR A 708 -3.17 -9.23 7.25
CA TYR A 708 -4.28 -8.27 7.12
C TYR A 708 -4.97 -7.94 8.45
N TYR A 709 -4.40 -8.34 9.58
CA TYR A 709 -5.01 -8.16 10.89
C TYR A 709 -4.52 -6.88 11.53
N ARG A 710 -5.45 -6.00 11.94
CA ARG A 710 -5.14 -4.89 12.85
C ARG A 710 -4.91 -5.40 14.26
N ILE A 711 -5.87 -6.18 14.76
CA ILE A 711 -5.91 -6.61 16.16
C ILE A 711 -6.84 -7.80 16.34
N LYS A 712 -6.52 -8.65 17.33
CA LYS A 712 -7.34 -9.77 17.79
C LYS A 712 -7.83 -9.49 19.19
N GLN A 713 -9.05 -9.87 19.52
CA GLN A 713 -9.62 -9.61 20.83
C GLN A 713 -10.44 -10.79 21.35
N VAL A 714 -10.41 -10.96 22.67
CA VAL A 714 -11.23 -11.91 23.42
C VAL A 714 -11.96 -11.18 24.54
N LYS A 715 -13.19 -11.58 24.83
CA LYS A 715 -14.00 -11.04 25.93
C LYS A 715 -14.62 -12.20 26.72
N PHE A 716 -14.29 -12.24 28.00
CA PHE A 716 -14.84 -13.24 28.92
C PHE A 716 -16.10 -12.71 29.60
N PRO A 717 -17.16 -13.52 29.73
CA PRO A 717 -18.34 -13.17 30.52
C PRO A 717 -18.13 -13.33 32.04
N PHE A 718 -16.88 -13.57 32.45
CA PHE A 718 -16.44 -13.71 33.84
C PHE A 718 -15.07 -13.04 34.01
N ASP A 719 -14.68 -12.80 35.26
CA ASP A 719 -13.40 -12.20 35.60
C ASP A 719 -12.23 -13.13 35.24
N VAL A 720 -11.12 -12.55 34.74
CA VAL A 720 -9.89 -13.29 34.48
C VAL A 720 -8.66 -12.49 34.87
N PHE A 721 -7.56 -13.18 35.18
CA PHE A 721 -6.24 -12.57 35.23
C PHE A 721 -5.41 -12.96 34.02
N SER A 722 -4.44 -12.11 33.70
CA SER A 722 -3.25 -12.52 32.93
C SER A 722 -2.54 -13.71 33.59
N HIS A 723 -1.75 -14.45 32.81
CA HIS A 723 -1.05 -15.66 33.26
C HIS A 723 -0.22 -15.47 34.55
N ASP A 724 0.46 -14.33 34.68
CA ASP A 724 1.30 -13.98 35.84
C ASP A 724 0.52 -13.47 37.06
N LYS A 725 -0.81 -13.34 36.92
CA LYS A 725 -1.74 -12.78 37.93
C LYS A 725 -1.47 -11.32 38.28
N LEU A 726 -0.71 -10.58 37.46
CA LEU A 726 -0.40 -9.16 37.71
C LEU A 726 -1.47 -8.23 37.16
N HIS A 727 -2.07 -8.58 36.02
CA HIS A 727 -3.14 -7.80 35.39
C HIS A 727 -4.50 -8.48 35.54
N PHE A 728 -5.47 -7.72 36.04
CA PHE A 728 -6.85 -8.14 36.19
C PHE A 728 -7.72 -7.59 35.06
N TYR A 729 -8.57 -8.44 34.50
CA TYR A 729 -9.57 -8.07 33.50
C TYR A 729 -10.95 -8.37 34.07
N PRO A 730 -11.78 -7.34 34.34
CA PRO A 730 -13.14 -7.56 34.80
C PRO A 730 -13.98 -8.17 33.69
N GLN A 731 -15.00 -8.95 34.06
CA GLN A 731 -15.95 -9.54 33.11
C GLN A 731 -16.49 -8.50 32.10
N GLY A 732 -16.70 -8.92 30.86
CA GLY A 732 -17.20 -8.07 29.77
C GLY A 732 -16.17 -7.13 29.15
N THR A 733 -14.88 -7.27 29.47
CA THR A 733 -13.80 -6.44 28.92
C THR A 733 -13.19 -7.09 27.66
N TRP A 734 -13.08 -6.33 26.57
CA TRP A 734 -12.30 -6.75 25.40
C TRP A 734 -10.80 -6.66 25.70
N ILE A 735 -10.11 -7.78 25.55
CA ILE A 735 -8.68 -7.93 25.81
C ILE A 735 -7.96 -8.07 24.47
N ASN A 736 -6.98 -7.20 24.22
CA ASN A 736 -6.18 -7.22 23.00
C ASN A 736 -5.15 -8.36 23.03
N VAL A 737 -5.10 -9.13 21.95
CA VAL A 737 -4.07 -10.14 21.69
C VAL A 737 -3.29 -9.71 20.44
N PRO A 738 -1.95 -9.64 20.49
CA PRO A 738 -1.14 -9.33 19.32
C PRO A 738 -1.45 -10.25 18.14
N ALA A 739 -1.48 -9.73 16.90
CA ALA A 739 -1.83 -10.51 15.71
C ALA A 739 -0.97 -11.78 15.54
N ALA A 740 0.35 -11.65 15.76
CA ALA A 740 1.31 -12.76 15.69
C ALA A 740 1.18 -13.80 16.82
N GLN A 741 0.50 -13.46 17.93
CA GLN A 741 0.35 -14.36 19.07
C GLN A 741 -0.90 -15.23 18.90
N LEU A 742 -0.72 -16.51 18.57
CA LEU A 742 -1.84 -17.43 18.36
C LEU A 742 -2.46 -17.93 19.67
N ASP A 743 -1.63 -18.20 20.69
CA ASP A 743 -2.08 -18.73 21.99
C ASP A 743 -1.84 -17.71 23.11
N THR A 744 -2.84 -17.53 23.99
CA THR A 744 -2.75 -16.66 25.17
C THR A 744 -3.23 -17.41 26.40
N THR A 745 -2.44 -17.37 27.49
CA THR A 745 -2.81 -18.02 28.75
C THR A 745 -3.43 -17.01 29.71
N PHE A 746 -4.57 -17.37 30.29
CA PHE A 746 -5.27 -16.63 31.34
C PHE A 746 -5.37 -17.48 32.60
N TYR A 747 -5.71 -16.85 33.72
CA TYR A 747 -5.91 -17.53 35.00
C TYR A 747 -7.31 -17.24 35.54
N LEU A 748 -8.04 -18.31 35.89
CA LEU A 748 -9.42 -18.22 36.37
C LEU A 748 -9.47 -17.97 37.89
N PRO A 749 -10.03 -16.83 38.37
CA PRO A 749 -10.20 -16.55 39.79
C PRO A 749 -11.21 -17.51 40.45
N VAL A 750 -11.03 -17.77 41.74
CA VAL A 750 -11.88 -18.70 42.49
C VAL A 750 -13.31 -18.20 42.72
N TRP A 751 -13.54 -16.89 42.66
CA TRP A 751 -14.83 -16.28 42.94
C TRP A 751 -15.78 -16.22 41.75
N VAL A 752 -15.31 -16.62 40.57
CA VAL A 752 -16.18 -16.80 39.40
C VAL A 752 -17.21 -17.88 39.74
N ASP A 753 -18.48 -17.59 39.46
CA ASP A 753 -19.56 -18.55 39.65
C ASP A 753 -19.38 -19.76 38.71
N GLU A 754 -19.72 -20.95 39.20
CA GLU A 754 -19.78 -22.14 38.34
C GLU A 754 -20.96 -22.04 37.37
N GLY A 755 -20.78 -22.50 36.13
CA GLY A 755 -21.85 -22.49 35.13
C GLY A 755 -21.39 -22.53 33.68
N ASP A 756 -22.37 -22.49 32.79
CA ASP A 756 -22.18 -22.45 31.34
C ASP A 756 -21.98 -21.00 30.87
N TYR A 757 -20.94 -20.77 30.05
CA TYR A 757 -20.57 -19.46 29.54
C TYR A 757 -20.25 -19.49 28.04
N GLN A 758 -20.37 -18.33 27.39
CA GLN A 758 -19.94 -18.08 26.01
C GLN A 758 -18.79 -17.08 26.02
N VAL A 759 -17.62 -17.48 25.55
CA VAL A 759 -16.46 -16.59 25.37
C VAL A 759 -16.53 -16.00 23.97
N GLU A 760 -16.52 -14.67 23.87
CA GLU A 760 -16.63 -13.97 22.59
C GLU A 760 -15.25 -13.60 22.05
N PHE A 761 -15.06 -13.78 20.75
CA PHE A 761 -13.84 -13.44 20.03
C PHE A 761 -14.17 -12.52 18.87
N ARG A 762 -13.26 -11.61 18.55
CA ARG A 762 -13.33 -10.86 17.30
C ARG A 762 -11.95 -10.51 16.77
N ASN A 763 -11.82 -10.62 15.45
CA ASN A 763 -10.62 -10.29 14.70
C ASN A 763 -10.95 -9.16 13.74
N ILE A 764 -10.12 -8.10 13.75
CA ILE A 764 -10.40 -6.85 13.05
C ILE A 764 -9.38 -6.65 11.94
N ALA A 765 -9.85 -6.43 10.72
CA ALA A 765 -9.00 -6.16 9.55
C ALA A 765 -8.20 -4.86 9.70
N GLU A 766 -7.00 -4.80 9.10
CA GLU A 766 -6.12 -3.62 9.07
C GLU A 766 -6.82 -2.36 8.55
N ASN A 767 -7.73 -2.53 7.59
CA ASN A 767 -8.46 -1.45 6.95
C ASN A 767 -9.81 -1.13 7.61
N ALA A 768 -10.13 -1.73 8.75
CA ALA A 768 -11.34 -1.43 9.48
C ALA A 768 -11.34 0.06 9.92
N PRO A 769 -12.44 0.81 9.80
CA PRO A 769 -12.49 2.18 10.30
C PRO A 769 -12.34 2.25 11.83
N SER A 770 -11.90 3.40 12.36
CA SER A 770 -11.79 3.62 13.82
C SER A 770 -13.14 3.72 14.52
N ASP A 771 -14.12 4.33 13.84
CA ASP A 771 -15.42 4.72 14.40
C ASP A 771 -16.55 3.77 13.96
N TYR A 772 -16.20 2.63 13.35
CA TYR A 772 -17.18 1.77 12.69
C TYR A 772 -18.07 1.05 13.71
N ASN A 773 -19.38 1.25 13.58
CA ASN A 773 -20.38 0.50 14.33
C ASN A 773 -20.22 -1.01 14.04
N ALA A 774 -19.90 -1.77 15.08
CA ALA A 774 -19.56 -3.19 15.07
C ALA A 774 -20.60 -4.05 14.32
N LYS A 775 -20.39 -4.24 13.02
CA LYS A 775 -21.02 -5.30 12.24
C LYS A 775 -19.95 -6.34 11.95
N ASP A 776 -19.93 -7.35 12.79
CA ASP A 776 -19.16 -8.57 12.64
C ASP A 776 -19.91 -9.58 11.79
N GLU A 777 -19.16 -10.54 11.26
CA GLU A 777 -19.67 -11.72 10.58
C GLU A 777 -19.01 -12.95 11.21
N GLN A 778 -19.80 -14.01 11.41
CA GLN A 778 -19.32 -15.23 12.03
C GLN A 778 -18.24 -15.89 11.15
N ASP A 779 -17.17 -16.38 11.77
CA ASP A 779 -16.03 -17.12 11.21
C ASP A 779 -15.13 -16.33 10.23
N ALA A 780 -15.69 -15.48 9.38
CA ALA A 780 -14.95 -14.72 8.38
C ALA A 780 -15.76 -13.52 7.88
N ASN A 781 -15.09 -12.43 7.49
CA ASN A 781 -15.74 -11.29 6.85
C ASN A 781 -16.00 -11.54 5.35
N LEU A 782 -16.89 -12.47 5.04
CA LEU A 782 -17.23 -12.87 3.67
C LEU A 782 -17.94 -11.74 2.90
N ASN A 783 -18.80 -10.97 3.57
CA ASN A 783 -19.43 -9.81 2.97
C ASN A 783 -18.52 -8.57 3.13
N LEU A 784 -18.28 -7.87 2.01
CA LEU A 784 -17.39 -6.71 1.93
C LEU A 784 -17.72 -5.60 2.94
N ILE A 785 -18.98 -5.46 3.36
CA ILE A 785 -19.39 -4.46 4.36
C ILE A 785 -18.77 -4.73 5.74
N HIS A 786 -18.40 -5.99 6.02
CA HIS A 786 -17.81 -6.38 7.29
C HIS A 786 -16.28 -6.30 7.27
N HIS A 787 -15.73 -5.76 8.36
CA HIS A 787 -14.28 -5.71 8.62
C HIS A 787 -13.89 -6.53 9.85
N ILE A 788 -14.84 -7.26 10.44
CA ILE A 788 -14.68 -7.98 11.69
C ILE A 788 -15.20 -9.40 11.48
N ALA A 789 -14.37 -10.38 11.80
CA ALA A 789 -14.78 -11.78 11.93
C ALA A 789 -14.98 -12.11 13.41
N SER A 790 -16.14 -12.62 13.80
CA SER A 790 -16.46 -13.00 15.18
C SER A 790 -16.63 -14.51 15.34
N ASP A 791 -16.45 -14.96 16.58
CA ASP A 791 -16.63 -16.36 16.96
C ASP A 791 -17.02 -16.44 18.45
N GLU A 792 -17.70 -17.51 18.83
CA GLU A 792 -18.08 -17.79 20.21
C GLU A 792 -17.70 -19.22 20.59
N VAL A 793 -16.97 -19.36 21.70
CA VAL A 793 -16.61 -20.68 22.24
C VAL A 793 -17.37 -20.96 23.52
N SER A 794 -18.05 -22.09 23.54
CA SER A 794 -18.78 -22.60 24.70
C SER A 794 -17.85 -23.21 25.75
N VAL A 795 -17.92 -22.70 26.97
CA VAL A 795 -17.13 -23.18 28.12
C VAL A 795 -18.02 -23.48 29.33
N GLU A 796 -17.56 -24.34 30.23
CA GLU A 796 -18.19 -24.62 31.53
C GLU A 796 -17.16 -24.33 32.63
N VAL A 797 -17.50 -23.44 33.58
CA VAL A 797 -16.67 -23.18 34.77
C VAL A 797 -17.06 -24.14 35.89
N ILE A 798 -16.07 -24.87 36.42
CA ILE A 798 -16.28 -26.00 37.32
C ILE A 798 -15.41 -25.83 38.59
N GLY A 799 -16.02 -26.09 39.73
CA GLY A 799 -15.38 -26.16 41.04
C GLY A 799 -14.60 -27.45 41.29
N ARG A 800 -14.12 -27.63 42.52
CA ARG A 800 -13.37 -28.84 42.94
C ARG A 800 -13.71 -29.23 44.38
N LEU A 801 -13.64 -30.53 44.67
CA LEU A 801 -13.66 -31.19 45.97
C LEU A 801 -12.30 -31.90 46.16
N TYR A 802 -11.56 -31.56 47.22
CA TYR A 802 -10.13 -31.90 47.32
C TYR A 802 -9.60 -31.87 48.76
N ASP A 803 -8.33 -32.24 48.95
CA ASP A 803 -7.57 -32.11 50.20
C ASP A 803 -8.18 -32.89 51.37
N PHE A 804 -8.68 -34.11 51.14
CA PHE A 804 -9.17 -34.92 52.25
C PHE A 804 -8.03 -35.30 53.20
N ARG A 805 -8.27 -35.13 54.50
CA ARG A 805 -7.29 -35.48 55.52
C ARG A 805 -7.91 -35.80 56.87
N ILE A 806 -7.22 -36.65 57.61
CA ILE A 806 -7.49 -36.92 59.02
C ILE A 806 -6.68 -35.93 59.85
N THR A 807 -7.38 -35.22 60.73
CA THR A 807 -6.84 -34.08 61.49
C THR A 807 -6.71 -34.36 62.97
N ASP A 808 -7.39 -35.38 63.49
CA ASP A 808 -7.24 -35.85 64.87
C ASP A 808 -7.81 -37.27 65.05
N ILE A 809 -7.38 -37.97 66.09
CA ILE A 809 -7.87 -39.29 66.50
C ILE A 809 -8.05 -39.28 68.02
N ALA A 810 -9.23 -39.67 68.51
CA ALA A 810 -9.55 -39.62 69.94
C ALA A 810 -9.02 -40.79 70.78
N ASP A 811 -8.49 -41.82 70.13
CA ASP A 811 -7.75 -42.89 70.80
C ASP A 811 -6.49 -42.30 71.44
N TYR A 812 -6.33 -42.50 72.75
CA TYR A 812 -5.25 -41.92 73.56
C TYR A 812 -3.86 -42.26 73.03
N SER A 813 -3.72 -43.39 72.32
CA SER A 813 -2.46 -43.80 71.68
C SER A 813 -1.99 -42.81 70.63
N TRP A 814 -2.87 -41.94 70.12
CA TRP A 814 -2.60 -40.97 69.05
C TRP A 814 -2.56 -39.53 69.54
N GLU A 815 -2.90 -39.24 70.80
CA GLU A 815 -3.06 -37.86 71.28
C GLU A 815 -1.78 -37.03 71.08
N ASN A 816 -0.61 -37.57 71.40
CA ASN A 816 0.68 -36.89 71.25
C ASN A 816 1.13 -36.71 69.78
N VAL A 817 0.43 -37.30 68.81
CA VAL A 817 0.68 -37.05 67.38
C VAL A 817 0.04 -35.72 66.98
N PHE A 818 -1.18 -35.48 67.43
CA PHE A 818 -1.99 -34.34 67.03
C PHE A 818 -1.95 -33.20 68.05
N ARG A 819 -1.57 -33.45 69.30
CA ARG A 819 -1.54 -32.46 70.40
C ARG A 819 -0.13 -32.22 70.92
N THR A 820 0.16 -30.97 71.26
CA THR A 820 1.48 -30.56 71.77
C THR A 820 1.78 -31.17 73.14
N THR A 821 0.74 -31.38 73.94
CA THR A 821 0.76 -32.02 75.26
C THR A 821 -0.57 -32.70 75.50
N GLU A 822 -0.59 -33.78 76.28
CA GLU A 822 -1.79 -34.50 76.68
C GLU A 822 -2.86 -33.55 77.27
N GLY A 823 -4.13 -33.74 76.92
CA GLY A 823 -5.23 -32.89 77.37
C GLY A 823 -5.35 -31.52 76.67
N SER A 824 -4.33 -31.06 75.94
CA SER A 824 -4.32 -29.74 75.28
C SER A 824 -5.31 -29.66 74.11
N SER A 825 -5.77 -28.45 73.78
CA SER A 825 -6.47 -28.15 72.52
C SER A 825 -5.52 -27.65 71.42
N ALA A 826 -4.25 -27.36 71.74
CA ALA A 826 -3.27 -26.88 70.78
C ALA A 826 -2.80 -28.01 69.84
N PRO A 827 -2.98 -27.89 68.52
CA PRO A 827 -2.56 -28.91 67.57
C PRO A 827 -1.04 -28.85 67.29
N THR A 828 -0.43 -29.99 66.97
CA THR A 828 0.96 -30.07 66.47
C THR A 828 1.11 -29.58 65.03
N GLY A 829 0.01 -29.53 64.27
CA GLY A 829 -0.01 -29.26 62.83
C GLY A 829 0.12 -30.52 61.97
N VAL A 830 0.29 -31.70 62.56
CA VAL A 830 0.31 -32.98 61.84
C VAL A 830 -1.09 -33.33 61.32
N SER A 831 -1.17 -33.85 60.10
CA SER A 831 -2.39 -34.39 59.51
C SER A 831 -2.03 -35.53 58.56
N TYR A 832 -2.97 -36.46 58.36
CA TYR A 832 -2.80 -37.57 57.43
C TYR A 832 -3.61 -37.30 56.18
N TRP A 833 -2.92 -37.05 55.06
CA TRP A 833 -3.52 -36.64 53.79
C TRP A 833 -3.85 -37.83 52.90
N VAL A 834 -4.69 -37.67 51.89
CA VAL A 834 -4.92 -38.69 50.84
C VAL A 834 -3.60 -39.31 50.37
N GLY A 835 -2.67 -38.48 49.92
CA GLY A 835 -1.35 -38.92 49.47
C GLY A 835 -0.31 -37.80 49.59
N THR A 836 0.83 -37.99 48.93
CA THR A 836 1.98 -37.07 49.00
C THR A 836 1.88 -35.88 48.03
N LEU A 837 0.83 -35.82 47.20
CA LEU A 837 0.62 -34.77 46.21
C LEU A 837 -0.53 -33.83 46.63
N GLY A 838 -0.53 -32.65 46.01
CA GLY A 838 -1.54 -31.61 46.13
C GLY A 838 -2.74 -31.86 45.21
N ILE A 839 -3.69 -30.93 45.22
CA ILE A 839 -4.94 -30.99 44.45
C ILE A 839 -4.73 -31.28 42.95
N ASP A 840 -3.64 -30.76 42.36
CA ASP A 840 -3.32 -30.89 40.94
C ASP A 840 -2.08 -31.75 40.67
N GLY A 841 -1.64 -32.55 41.66
CA GLY A 841 -0.53 -33.49 41.52
C GLY A 841 0.86 -32.95 41.87
N ASP A 842 0.99 -31.69 42.28
CA ASP A 842 2.27 -31.14 42.73
C ASP A 842 2.70 -31.71 44.10
N PRO A 843 4.01 -31.91 44.39
CA PRO A 843 4.45 -32.45 45.68
C PRO A 843 4.03 -31.59 46.88
N ARG A 844 3.42 -32.22 47.90
CA ARG A 844 3.00 -31.57 49.15
C ARG A 844 4.14 -31.40 50.16
N GLY A 845 5.24 -32.14 49.98
CA GLY A 845 6.41 -32.10 50.88
C GLY A 845 6.19 -32.77 52.23
N ILE A 846 5.35 -33.82 52.28
CA ILE A 846 5.10 -34.63 53.48
C ILE A 846 5.74 -36.02 53.38
N ASP A 847 6.04 -36.65 54.51
CA ASP A 847 6.48 -38.04 54.59
C ASP A 847 5.30 -38.99 54.30
N GLU A 848 5.56 -40.08 53.56
CA GLU A 848 4.55 -41.09 53.19
C GLU A 848 3.82 -41.70 54.39
N LYS A 849 4.40 -41.69 55.59
CA LYS A 849 3.70 -42.18 56.80
C LYS A 849 2.50 -41.32 57.18
N PHE A 850 2.52 -40.03 56.83
CA PHE A 850 1.43 -39.08 57.09
C PHE A 850 0.40 -39.08 55.96
N THR A 851 0.12 -40.27 55.41
CA THR A 851 -0.92 -40.50 54.39
C THR A 851 -1.96 -41.46 54.91
N THR A 852 -3.18 -41.34 54.38
CA THR A 852 -4.27 -42.28 54.60
C THR A 852 -4.01 -43.59 53.85
N PRO A 853 -4.47 -44.74 54.37
CA PRO A 853 -5.22 -44.89 55.60
C PRO A 853 -4.35 -44.84 56.86
N ILE A 854 -4.94 -44.47 57.99
CA ILE A 854 -4.35 -44.73 59.31
C ILE A 854 -4.25 -46.24 59.50
N ARG A 855 -3.05 -46.74 59.71
CA ARG A 855 -2.76 -48.18 59.79
C ARG A 855 -1.57 -48.45 60.72
N PRO A 856 -1.29 -49.72 61.08
CA PRO A 856 -0.03 -50.08 61.72
C PRO A 856 1.16 -49.53 60.91
N GLY A 857 2.02 -48.75 61.55
CA GLY A 857 3.16 -48.06 60.92
C GLY A 857 2.93 -46.58 60.60
N SER A 858 1.68 -46.10 60.65
CA SER A 858 1.38 -44.67 60.47
C SER A 858 1.84 -43.81 61.66
N HIS A 859 1.87 -44.36 62.87
CA HIS A 859 2.25 -43.61 64.06
C HIS A 859 3.75 -43.22 64.03
N PRO A 860 4.13 -41.95 64.23
CA PRO A 860 5.51 -41.49 64.06
C PRO A 860 6.46 -41.97 65.17
N ALA A 861 5.95 -42.25 66.37
CA ALA A 861 6.78 -42.74 67.48
C ALA A 861 7.10 -44.24 67.36
N GLU A 862 8.38 -44.58 67.53
CA GLU A 862 8.95 -45.92 67.35
C GLU A 862 8.25 -47.02 68.18
N GLY A 863 7.76 -46.68 69.38
CA GLY A 863 7.08 -47.62 70.28
C GLY A 863 5.63 -47.99 69.88
N TYR A 864 5.06 -47.32 68.88
CA TYR A 864 3.64 -47.43 68.51
C TYR A 864 3.44 -48.01 67.09
N LYS A 865 4.46 -48.70 66.58
CA LYS A 865 4.52 -49.25 65.21
C LYS A 865 3.37 -50.20 64.83
N ASN A 866 2.70 -50.82 65.79
CA ASN A 866 1.62 -51.80 65.54
C ASN A 866 0.22 -51.24 65.75
N VAL A 867 0.14 -49.98 66.17
CA VAL A 867 -1.11 -49.39 66.64
C VAL A 867 -1.97 -49.02 65.44
N ALA A 868 -3.20 -49.52 65.46
CA ALA A 868 -4.32 -49.01 64.67
C ALA A 868 -5.35 -48.41 65.64
N ILE A 869 -6.46 -47.87 65.13
CA ILE A 869 -7.48 -47.24 65.99
C ILE A 869 -8.34 -48.35 66.65
N LYS A 870 -8.68 -48.25 67.94
CA LYS A 870 -9.66 -49.19 68.55
C LYS A 870 -11.09 -48.82 68.18
N THR A 871 -11.99 -49.80 68.02
CA THR A 871 -13.40 -49.54 67.67
C THR A 871 -14.07 -48.71 68.78
N GLY A 872 -15.01 -47.83 68.43
CA GLY A 872 -15.63 -46.88 69.37
C GLY A 872 -14.95 -45.52 69.45
N TYR A 873 -13.63 -45.43 69.22
CA TYR A 873 -12.97 -44.13 69.08
C TYR A 873 -13.25 -43.50 67.72
N HIS A 874 -13.50 -42.19 67.74
CA HIS A 874 -13.70 -41.41 66.53
C HIS A 874 -12.41 -40.78 66.03
N PHE A 875 -12.29 -40.69 64.71
CA PHE A 875 -11.33 -39.80 64.05
C PHE A 875 -12.05 -38.57 63.51
N LYS A 876 -11.33 -37.44 63.50
CA LYS A 876 -11.78 -36.18 62.93
C LYS A 876 -11.12 -36.01 61.57
N PHE A 877 -11.86 -35.48 60.62
CA PHE A 877 -11.36 -35.22 59.27
C PHE A 877 -11.90 -33.90 58.74
N ASP A 878 -11.17 -33.34 57.79
CA ASP A 878 -11.63 -32.22 57.00
C ASP A 878 -11.19 -32.36 55.55
N PHE A 879 -11.85 -31.60 54.69
CA PHE A 879 -11.54 -31.48 53.26
C PHE A 879 -12.11 -30.15 52.75
N LYS A 880 -11.82 -29.81 51.51
CA LYS A 880 -12.18 -28.53 50.92
C LYS A 880 -13.05 -28.70 49.69
N THR A 881 -13.91 -27.71 49.47
CA THR A 881 -14.51 -27.44 48.17
C THR A 881 -14.12 -26.04 47.71
N LYS A 882 -14.14 -25.82 46.40
CA LYS A 882 -14.15 -24.48 45.80
C LYS A 882 -15.24 -24.41 44.74
N GLY A 883 -15.85 -23.24 44.60
CA GLY A 883 -17.02 -23.00 43.74
C GLY A 883 -18.28 -22.69 44.54
N ASN A 884 -19.45 -22.97 43.95
CA ASN A 884 -20.78 -22.61 44.42
C ASN A 884 -21.30 -23.60 45.47
N MET A 885 -20.53 -23.80 46.55
CA MET A 885 -20.83 -24.70 47.68
C MET A 885 -21.05 -23.92 48.99
N PHE A 886 -21.57 -22.69 48.90
CA PHE A 886 -21.78 -21.76 50.02
C PHE A 886 -23.26 -21.51 50.39
N GLY A 887 -24.20 -22.12 49.67
CA GLY A 887 -25.63 -22.07 49.95
C GLY A 887 -26.03 -22.84 51.22
N PRO A 888 -27.24 -22.57 51.76
CA PRO A 888 -27.73 -23.18 53.01
C PRO A 888 -28.20 -24.64 52.85
N GLN A 889 -28.44 -25.10 51.61
CA GLN A 889 -28.83 -26.47 51.30
C GLN A 889 -27.67 -27.29 50.71
N ASP A 890 -26.48 -26.70 50.64
CA ASP A 890 -25.30 -27.40 50.15
C ASP A 890 -24.74 -28.30 51.24
N GLY A 891 -24.15 -29.42 50.84
CA GLY A 891 -23.58 -30.38 51.77
C GLY A 891 -22.72 -31.42 51.08
N ILE A 892 -22.14 -32.31 51.89
CA ILE A 892 -21.27 -33.39 51.41
C ILE A 892 -21.81 -34.73 51.88
N ARG A 893 -22.16 -35.58 50.92
CA ARG A 893 -22.58 -36.95 51.17
C ARG A 893 -21.34 -37.81 51.28
N ILE A 894 -21.25 -38.58 52.36
CA ILE A 894 -20.22 -39.59 52.54
C ILE A 894 -20.93 -40.92 52.70
N THR A 895 -20.57 -41.88 51.84
CA THR A 895 -21.09 -43.25 51.89
C THR A 895 -19.97 -44.19 52.32
N PRO A 896 -19.92 -44.62 53.58
CA PRO A 896 -18.92 -45.57 54.04
C PRO A 896 -19.18 -46.99 53.52
N SER A 897 -18.11 -47.73 53.28
CA SER A 897 -18.12 -49.18 53.07
C SER A 897 -17.06 -49.84 53.95
N PHE A 898 -17.28 -51.12 54.29
CA PHE A 898 -16.47 -51.81 55.29
C PHE A 898 -15.83 -53.06 54.70
N TYR A 899 -14.54 -53.23 54.99
CA TYR A 899 -13.78 -54.42 54.64
C TYR A 899 -13.10 -54.98 55.87
N PHE A 900 -12.86 -56.28 55.90
CA PHE A 900 -11.98 -56.91 56.87
C PHE A 900 -10.71 -57.36 56.17
N VAL A 901 -9.57 -57.11 56.80
CA VAL A 901 -8.26 -57.60 56.36
C VAL A 901 -7.58 -58.39 57.49
N THR A 902 -7.02 -59.55 57.17
CA THR A 902 -6.23 -60.32 58.13
C THR A 902 -4.96 -59.57 58.54
N LYS A 903 -4.41 -59.86 59.73
CA LYS A 903 -3.21 -59.16 60.24
C LYS A 903 -2.00 -59.24 59.31
N ASP A 904 -1.88 -60.32 58.54
CA ASP A 904 -0.83 -60.55 57.52
C ASP A 904 -1.05 -59.80 56.19
N GLY A 905 -2.15 -59.06 56.06
CA GLY A 905 -2.52 -58.31 54.86
C GLY A 905 -3.03 -59.16 53.68
N GLN A 906 -3.05 -60.50 53.80
CA GLN A 906 -3.28 -61.42 52.68
C GLN A 906 -4.76 -61.54 52.27
N THR A 907 -5.69 -61.51 53.23
CA THR A 907 -7.11 -61.76 52.98
C THR A 907 -7.94 -60.53 53.25
N ARG A 908 -8.33 -59.81 52.18
CA ARG A 908 -9.29 -58.70 52.23
C ARG A 908 -10.66 -59.17 51.73
N VAL A 909 -11.72 -58.94 52.51
CA VAL A 909 -13.11 -59.28 52.14
C VAL A 909 -14.08 -58.15 52.53
N PRO A 910 -15.13 -57.88 51.75
CA PRO A 910 -16.20 -56.97 52.18
C PRO A 910 -16.98 -57.58 53.36
N VAL A 911 -17.42 -56.74 54.29
CA VAL A 911 -18.05 -57.18 55.54
C VAL A 911 -19.32 -56.39 55.87
N ASP A 912 -20.25 -57.08 56.53
CA ASP A 912 -21.36 -56.44 57.24
C ASP A 912 -20.97 -56.29 58.71
N LEU A 913 -21.32 -55.16 59.30
CA LEU A 913 -21.09 -54.85 60.70
C LEU A 913 -22.42 -54.86 61.45
N TYR A 914 -22.43 -55.51 62.62
CA TYR A 914 -23.58 -55.56 63.50
C TYR A 914 -23.24 -55.01 64.87
N TYR A 915 -24.20 -54.44 65.59
CA TYR A 915 -24.00 -53.93 66.95
C TYR A 915 -25.20 -54.20 67.84
N HIS A 916 -25.08 -53.93 69.13
CA HIS A 916 -26.19 -54.02 70.08
C HIS A 916 -26.71 -52.63 70.43
N THR A 917 -28.04 -52.49 70.44
CA THR A 917 -28.74 -51.40 71.15
C THR A 917 -29.19 -51.90 72.52
N LYS A 918 -29.85 -51.05 73.32
CA LYS A 918 -30.44 -51.51 74.60
C LYS A 918 -31.65 -52.42 74.36
N GLU A 919 -32.30 -52.27 73.21
CA GLU A 919 -33.57 -52.88 72.87
C GLU A 919 -33.42 -54.08 71.90
N GLN A 920 -32.36 -54.12 71.09
CA GLN A 920 -32.16 -55.11 70.05
C GLN A 920 -30.70 -55.58 69.95
N ASN A 921 -30.54 -56.89 69.74
CA ASN A 921 -29.24 -57.51 69.53
C ASN A 921 -28.94 -57.70 68.04
N PHE A 922 -27.68 -57.51 67.65
CA PHE A 922 -27.22 -57.70 66.27
C PHE A 922 -28.03 -56.87 65.26
N VAL A 923 -28.13 -55.56 65.48
CA VAL A 923 -28.62 -54.60 64.49
C VAL A 923 -27.56 -54.42 63.42
N ARG A 924 -27.90 -54.65 62.14
CA ARG A 924 -26.95 -54.49 61.04
C ARG A 924 -26.82 -53.01 60.68
N ILE A 925 -25.60 -52.50 60.54
CA ILE A 925 -25.37 -51.13 60.05
C ILE A 925 -26.01 -50.97 58.66
N GLY A 926 -26.78 -49.89 58.48
CA GLY A 926 -27.52 -49.60 57.23
C GLY A 926 -28.73 -50.49 56.94
N SER A 927 -29.22 -51.24 57.93
CA SER A 927 -30.53 -51.89 57.84
C SER A 927 -31.66 -50.95 58.24
N GLU A 928 -32.92 -51.33 57.96
CA GLU A 928 -34.08 -50.55 58.42
C GLU A 928 -34.15 -50.47 59.96
N GLU A 929 -33.56 -51.42 60.67
CA GLU A 929 -33.43 -51.42 62.12
C GLU A 929 -32.34 -50.45 62.64
N ASP A 930 -31.44 -49.96 61.79
CA ASP A 930 -30.36 -49.03 62.17
C ASP A 930 -30.88 -47.59 62.29
N GLN A 931 -31.40 -47.26 63.47
CA GLN A 931 -32.01 -45.95 63.76
C GLN A 931 -31.10 -45.01 64.58
N VAL A 932 -29.83 -45.38 64.78
CA VAL A 932 -28.91 -44.57 65.59
C VAL A 932 -28.44 -43.35 64.82
N GLN A 933 -28.77 -42.17 65.34
CA GLN A 933 -28.33 -40.90 64.77
C GLN A 933 -27.01 -40.43 65.39
N ARG A 934 -26.10 -39.97 64.53
CA ARG A 934 -24.81 -39.41 64.89
C ARG A 934 -24.82 -37.89 64.78
N TYR A 935 -23.96 -37.26 65.58
CA TYR A 935 -23.82 -35.81 65.64
C TYR A 935 -22.37 -35.39 65.62
N VAL A 936 -22.10 -34.21 65.07
CA VAL A 936 -20.78 -33.57 65.07
C VAL A 936 -20.91 -32.16 65.64
N VAL A 937 -19.89 -31.71 66.36
CA VAL A 937 -19.80 -30.35 66.90
C VAL A 937 -18.70 -29.59 66.16
N LEU A 938 -19.03 -28.50 65.46
CA LEU A 938 -18.08 -27.79 64.61
C LEU A 938 -16.83 -27.31 65.35
N ASN A 939 -16.94 -26.82 66.58
CA ASN A 939 -15.78 -26.33 67.34
C ASN A 939 -15.71 -26.92 68.75
N GLU A 940 -14.83 -27.92 68.88
CA GLU A 940 -14.53 -28.64 70.12
C GLU A 940 -13.02 -28.84 70.28
N ARG A 941 -12.56 -29.32 71.45
CA ARG A 941 -11.13 -29.49 71.78
C ARG A 941 -10.32 -30.14 70.65
N LEU A 942 -10.83 -31.23 70.09
CA LEU A 942 -10.13 -32.05 69.10
C LEU A 942 -10.22 -31.52 67.65
N ARG A 943 -11.05 -30.51 67.39
CA ARG A 943 -11.11 -29.88 66.06
C ARG A 943 -10.42 -28.52 66.07
N ASN A 944 -10.59 -27.76 67.16
CA ASN A 944 -9.97 -26.47 67.43
C ASN A 944 -9.94 -25.56 66.18
N VAL A 945 -11.12 -25.30 65.60
CA VAL A 945 -11.22 -24.52 64.36
C VAL A 945 -10.66 -23.12 64.59
N PRO A 946 -9.78 -22.61 63.70
CA PRO A 946 -9.18 -21.29 63.87
C PRO A 946 -10.22 -20.18 64.08
N ALA A 947 -10.01 -19.34 65.09
CA ALA A 947 -10.96 -18.28 65.45
C ALA A 947 -11.25 -17.29 64.30
N GLY A 948 -10.22 -16.95 63.51
CA GLY A 948 -10.36 -16.08 62.34
C GLY A 948 -11.29 -16.67 61.27
N GLN A 949 -11.18 -17.97 60.99
CA GLN A 949 -12.04 -18.68 60.05
C GLN A 949 -13.51 -18.70 60.51
N LEU A 950 -13.75 -18.84 61.83
CA LEU A 950 -15.09 -18.73 62.40
C LEU A 950 -15.64 -17.30 62.29
N GLN A 951 -14.80 -16.26 62.49
CA GLN A 951 -15.18 -14.86 62.29
C GLN A 951 -15.56 -14.58 60.84
N ASP A 952 -14.72 -15.01 59.89
CA ASP A 952 -14.96 -14.83 58.46
C ASP A 952 -16.26 -15.50 58.02
N THR A 953 -16.53 -16.70 58.53
CA THR A 953 -17.78 -17.44 58.25
C THR A 953 -19.00 -16.74 58.84
N ALA A 954 -18.92 -16.30 60.10
CA ALA A 954 -19.99 -15.57 60.76
C ALA A 954 -20.29 -14.25 60.06
N ARG A 955 -19.26 -13.54 59.59
CA ARG A 955 -19.42 -12.30 58.85
C ARG A 955 -20.15 -12.51 57.52
N TYR A 956 -19.78 -13.54 56.75
CA TYR A 956 -20.53 -13.88 55.54
C TYR A 956 -22.01 -14.17 55.85
N LYS A 957 -22.27 -15.05 56.84
CA LYS A 957 -23.64 -15.41 57.25
C LYS A 957 -24.45 -14.19 57.68
N TYR A 958 -23.87 -13.27 58.45
CA TYR A 958 -24.56 -12.05 58.87
C TYR A 958 -25.12 -11.22 57.70
N HIS A 959 -24.39 -11.15 56.57
CA HIS A 959 -24.78 -10.35 55.41
C HIS A 959 -25.59 -11.13 54.35
N HIS A 960 -25.59 -12.47 54.38
CA HIS A 960 -26.19 -13.31 53.34
C HIS A 960 -27.30 -14.26 53.83
N ASP A 961 -27.43 -14.48 55.14
CA ASP A 961 -28.51 -15.28 55.72
C ASP A 961 -29.77 -14.42 55.90
N GLY A 962 -30.71 -14.56 54.98
CA GLY A 962 -31.99 -13.82 54.98
C GLY A 962 -32.90 -14.11 56.19
N THR A 963 -32.56 -15.09 57.04
CA THR A 963 -33.31 -15.38 58.27
C THR A 963 -32.83 -14.56 59.47
N LEU A 964 -31.65 -13.92 59.37
CA LEU A 964 -31.10 -13.08 60.42
C LEU A 964 -31.75 -11.69 60.42
N HIS A 965 -32.28 -11.30 61.58
CA HIS A 965 -32.81 -9.96 61.79
C HIS A 965 -31.67 -9.01 62.14
N THR A 966 -30.93 -8.55 61.12
CA THR A 966 -29.73 -7.68 61.25
C THR A 966 -29.99 -6.34 61.94
N GLY A 967 -31.26 -5.93 62.11
CA GLY A 967 -31.65 -4.79 62.94
C GLY A 967 -31.67 -5.05 64.46
N MET A 968 -31.61 -6.30 64.91
CA MET A 968 -31.69 -6.68 66.33
C MET A 968 -30.36 -7.15 66.93
N ILE A 969 -29.36 -7.48 66.11
CA ILE A 969 -28.04 -7.93 66.54
C ILE A 969 -26.97 -7.29 65.67
N THR A 970 -25.91 -6.76 66.28
CA THR A 970 -24.77 -6.22 65.54
C THR A 970 -23.91 -7.33 64.95
N GLU A 971 -23.14 -7.05 63.90
CA GLU A 971 -22.21 -8.02 63.30
C GLU A 971 -21.25 -8.61 64.36
N SER A 972 -20.68 -7.77 65.23
CA SER A 972 -19.78 -8.22 66.30
C SER A 972 -20.46 -9.13 67.33
N ALA A 973 -21.71 -8.84 67.70
CA ALA A 973 -22.49 -9.67 68.60
C ALA A 973 -22.85 -11.01 67.94
N TYR A 974 -23.18 -11.02 66.65
CA TYR A 974 -23.43 -12.24 65.89
C TYR A 974 -22.17 -13.11 65.76
N GLN A 975 -21.01 -12.52 65.47
CA GLN A 975 -19.73 -13.24 65.45
C GLN A 975 -19.44 -13.91 66.81
N SER A 976 -19.69 -13.20 67.91
CA SER A 976 -19.51 -13.72 69.27
C SER A 976 -20.48 -14.87 69.56
N TYR A 977 -21.76 -14.73 69.19
CA TYR A 977 -22.77 -15.78 69.30
C TYR A 977 -22.39 -17.02 68.47
N TYR A 978 -21.95 -16.81 67.22
CA TYR A 978 -21.55 -17.89 66.33
C TYR A 978 -20.41 -18.72 66.93
N GLN A 979 -19.36 -18.05 67.41
CA GLN A 979 -18.19 -18.71 68.00
C GLN A 979 -18.47 -19.40 69.33
N THR A 980 -19.27 -18.80 70.20
CA THR A 980 -19.43 -19.30 71.59
C THR A 980 -20.60 -20.25 71.75
N VAL A 981 -21.63 -20.14 70.90
CA VAL A 981 -22.87 -20.92 70.97
C VAL A 981 -23.03 -21.79 69.73
N PHE A 982 -23.16 -21.19 68.54
CA PHE A 982 -23.56 -21.92 67.33
C PHE A 982 -22.61 -23.06 66.99
N THR A 983 -21.30 -22.78 66.95
CA THR A 983 -20.26 -23.76 66.61
C THR A 983 -20.11 -24.88 67.64
N LYS A 984 -20.71 -24.74 68.84
CA LYS A 984 -20.70 -25.76 69.90
C LYS A 984 -21.97 -26.62 69.93
N MET A 985 -22.94 -26.35 69.05
CA MET A 985 -24.17 -27.14 68.98
C MET A 985 -23.92 -28.50 68.30
N LYS A 986 -24.67 -29.52 68.75
CA LYS A 986 -24.68 -30.83 68.10
C LYS A 986 -25.41 -30.72 66.76
N THR A 987 -24.70 -31.03 65.68
CA THR A 987 -25.26 -31.03 64.32
C THR A 987 -25.51 -32.48 63.88
N PRO A 988 -26.73 -32.87 63.51
CA PRO A 988 -27.02 -34.21 63.02
C PRO A 988 -26.34 -34.46 61.67
N VAL A 989 -25.70 -35.63 61.50
CA VAL A 989 -25.00 -35.99 60.26
C VAL A 989 -25.43 -37.33 59.66
N GLY A 990 -26.43 -38.01 60.20
CA GLY A 990 -26.87 -39.32 59.71
C GLY A 990 -26.37 -40.49 60.56
N GLY A 991 -26.24 -41.67 59.95
CA GLY A 991 -25.91 -42.94 60.60
C GLY A 991 -24.47 -43.39 60.37
N TRP A 992 -24.21 -44.70 60.45
CA TRP A 992 -22.90 -45.28 60.12
C TRP A 992 -22.74 -45.61 58.63
N ASP A 993 -23.82 -45.91 57.93
CA ASP A 993 -23.87 -46.28 56.51
C ASP A 993 -24.00 -45.07 55.56
N LEU A 994 -24.47 -43.94 56.08
CA LEU A 994 -24.64 -42.72 55.30
C LEU A 994 -24.45 -41.48 56.19
N LEU A 995 -23.54 -40.60 55.78
CA LEU A 995 -23.37 -39.29 56.38
C LEU A 995 -23.75 -38.18 55.40
N MET A 996 -24.42 -37.18 55.96
CA MET A 996 -24.71 -35.92 55.30
C MET A 996 -24.09 -34.80 56.12
N ILE A 997 -22.97 -34.25 55.66
CA ILE A 997 -22.33 -33.09 56.30
C ILE A 997 -23.04 -31.83 55.80
N PRO A 998 -23.79 -31.11 56.65
CA PRO A 998 -24.56 -29.94 56.24
C PRO A 998 -23.77 -28.64 56.46
N GLU A 999 -24.35 -27.52 56.06
CA GLU A 999 -23.69 -26.20 56.12
C GLU A 999 -23.23 -25.76 57.52
N GLN A 1000 -23.82 -26.29 58.60
CA GLN A 1000 -23.40 -25.99 59.97
C GLN A 1000 -22.00 -26.53 60.30
N LEU A 1001 -21.49 -27.48 59.50
CA LEU A 1001 -20.14 -28.04 59.61
C LEU A 1001 -19.19 -27.50 58.55
N ARG A 1002 -19.53 -26.35 57.94
CA ARG A 1002 -18.75 -25.66 56.92
C ARG A 1002 -18.22 -24.33 57.43
N THR A 1003 -17.07 -23.93 56.90
CA THR A 1003 -16.50 -22.60 57.09
C THR A 1003 -15.92 -22.07 55.79
N PHE A 1004 -15.68 -20.76 55.73
CA PHE A 1004 -15.16 -20.07 54.54
C PHE A 1004 -13.71 -19.65 54.72
N ILE A 1005 -12.87 -19.95 53.71
CA ILE A 1005 -11.41 -19.78 53.74
C ILE A 1005 -10.84 -19.21 52.43
N GLY A 1006 -11.69 -18.61 51.59
CA GLY A 1006 -11.27 -18.01 50.33
C GLY A 1006 -10.39 -16.76 50.52
N PRO A 1007 -9.96 -16.14 49.41
CA PRO A 1007 -9.15 -14.94 49.45
C PRO A 1007 -9.90 -13.77 50.12
N LYS A 1008 -9.16 -12.98 50.89
CA LYS A 1008 -9.64 -11.75 51.57
C LYS A 1008 -8.84 -10.51 51.19
N THR A 1009 -7.73 -10.72 50.49
CA THR A 1009 -6.77 -9.70 50.06
C THR A 1009 -6.52 -9.90 48.56
N ASN A 1010 -5.98 -8.87 47.91
CA ASN A 1010 -5.70 -8.89 46.47
C ASN A 1010 -6.94 -9.14 45.59
N ILE A 1011 -8.11 -8.70 46.06
CA ILE A 1011 -9.35 -8.69 45.28
C ILE A 1011 -9.47 -7.30 44.64
N PRO A 1012 -9.41 -7.20 43.31
CA PRO A 1012 -9.52 -5.92 42.62
C PRO A 1012 -10.85 -5.22 42.91
N ALA A 1013 -10.84 -3.89 43.01
CA ALA A 1013 -12.05 -3.11 43.28
C ALA A 1013 -13.11 -3.22 42.17
N THR A 1014 -12.70 -3.57 40.95
CA THR A 1014 -13.56 -3.78 39.78
C THR A 1014 -14.00 -5.24 39.60
N ALA A 1015 -13.68 -6.14 40.55
CA ALA A 1015 -14.08 -7.53 40.47
C ALA A 1015 -15.60 -7.69 40.53
N SER A 1016 -16.10 -8.73 39.86
CA SER A 1016 -17.51 -9.15 39.88
C SER A 1016 -18.01 -9.56 41.27
N SER A 1017 -17.09 -9.86 42.19
CA SER A 1017 -17.37 -10.33 43.55
C SER A 1017 -16.80 -9.39 44.61
N ASP A 1018 -17.55 -9.19 45.69
CA ASP A 1018 -17.02 -8.55 46.90
C ASP A 1018 -16.11 -9.51 47.72
N VAL A 1019 -15.51 -8.97 48.78
CA VAL A 1019 -14.60 -9.71 49.67
C VAL A 1019 -15.31 -10.86 50.40
N LEU A 1020 -16.58 -10.72 50.75
CA LEU A 1020 -17.33 -11.75 51.47
C LEU A 1020 -17.64 -12.93 50.54
N ARG A 1021 -18.10 -12.65 49.32
CA ARG A 1021 -18.38 -13.66 48.30
C ARG A 1021 -17.09 -14.35 47.84
N ALA A 1022 -15.99 -13.63 47.69
CA ALA A 1022 -14.69 -14.23 47.36
C ALA A 1022 -14.19 -15.16 48.49
N ASN A 1023 -14.30 -14.72 49.76
CA ASN A 1023 -13.99 -15.56 50.91
C ASN A 1023 -14.88 -16.82 50.96
N ALA A 1024 -16.15 -16.71 50.59
CA ALA A 1024 -17.08 -17.84 50.53
C ALA A 1024 -16.83 -18.81 49.37
N SER A 1025 -15.91 -18.51 48.46
CA SER A 1025 -15.66 -19.34 47.25
C SER A 1025 -14.84 -20.59 47.52
N ILE A 1026 -14.13 -20.65 48.65
CA ILE A 1026 -13.45 -21.85 49.13
C ILE A 1026 -14.03 -22.18 50.49
N GLN A 1027 -14.51 -23.41 50.63
CA GLN A 1027 -15.15 -23.89 51.83
C GLN A 1027 -14.37 -25.06 52.42
N GLN A 1028 -14.26 -25.08 53.74
CA GLN A 1028 -13.72 -26.21 54.48
C GLN A 1028 -14.84 -26.90 55.24
N TRP A 1029 -14.93 -28.21 55.06
CA TRP A 1029 -15.96 -29.07 55.62
C TRP A 1029 -15.36 -29.96 56.70
N TYR A 1030 -16.08 -30.10 57.81
CA TYR A 1030 -15.61 -30.83 58.97
C TYR A 1030 -16.48 -32.04 59.25
N GLY A 1031 -15.84 -33.20 59.36
CA GLY A 1031 -16.50 -34.45 59.67
C GLY A 1031 -15.89 -35.15 60.88
N GLU A 1032 -16.56 -36.23 61.26
CA GLU A 1032 -16.13 -37.16 62.29
C GLU A 1032 -16.76 -38.51 62.02
N TYR A 1033 -15.98 -39.57 62.22
CA TYR A 1033 -16.48 -40.92 62.06
C TYR A 1033 -15.85 -41.88 63.07
N SER A 1034 -16.60 -42.92 63.42
CA SER A 1034 -16.22 -44.02 64.30
C SER A 1034 -17.08 -45.23 63.95
N LEU A 1035 -16.56 -46.42 64.23
CA LEU A 1035 -17.37 -47.62 64.32
C LEU A 1035 -18.04 -47.72 65.70
N PRO A 1036 -19.11 -48.51 65.87
CA PRO A 1036 -19.60 -48.90 67.20
C PRO A 1036 -18.46 -49.40 68.09
N ALA A 1037 -18.59 -49.28 69.42
CA ALA A 1037 -17.52 -49.68 70.34
C ALA A 1037 -17.17 -51.17 70.23
N GLU A 1038 -18.18 -52.03 70.04
CA GLU A 1038 -18.02 -53.49 69.86
C GLU A 1038 -18.82 -53.92 68.64
N PRO A 1039 -18.28 -53.80 67.42
CA PRO A 1039 -18.94 -54.26 66.22
C PRO A 1039 -18.67 -55.75 66.01
N TYR A 1040 -19.70 -56.47 65.56
CA TYR A 1040 -19.61 -57.85 65.12
C TYR A 1040 -19.42 -57.90 63.61
N VAL A 1041 -18.28 -58.40 63.18
CA VAL A 1041 -17.85 -58.40 61.79
C VAL A 1041 -18.15 -59.75 61.15
N VAL A 1042 -18.93 -59.79 60.07
CA VAL A 1042 -19.18 -61.01 59.28
C VAL A 1042 -18.94 -60.73 57.80
N ARG A 1043 -18.70 -61.76 56.99
CA ARG A 1043 -18.62 -61.58 55.53
C ARG A 1043 -19.91 -60.96 55.01
N GLN A 1044 -19.82 -60.03 54.08
CA GLN A 1044 -20.98 -59.35 53.51
C GLN A 1044 -22.00 -60.36 52.96
N GLY A 1045 -23.29 -60.11 53.23
CA GLY A 1045 -24.40 -60.99 52.82
C GLY A 1045 -24.62 -62.21 53.73
N THR A 1046 -23.83 -62.36 54.79
CA THR A 1046 -24.03 -63.44 55.76
C THR A 1046 -25.33 -63.25 56.54
N ASN A 1047 -26.26 -64.20 56.41
CA ASN A 1047 -27.51 -64.20 57.17
C ASN A 1047 -27.28 -64.74 58.59
N ILE A 1048 -27.15 -63.82 59.56
CA ILE A 1048 -26.90 -64.15 60.97
C ILE A 1048 -28.07 -64.94 61.59
N ALA A 1049 -29.31 -64.61 61.24
CA ALA A 1049 -30.50 -65.29 61.77
C ALA A 1049 -30.52 -66.77 61.33
N GLU A 1050 -30.22 -67.04 60.06
CA GLU A 1050 -30.11 -68.40 59.54
C GLU A 1050 -28.94 -69.16 60.18
N TYR A 1051 -27.78 -68.51 60.33
CA TYR A 1051 -26.64 -69.11 61.02
C TYR A 1051 -26.97 -69.50 62.46
N ALA A 1052 -27.65 -68.61 63.21
CA ALA A 1052 -28.08 -68.90 64.58
C ALA A 1052 -29.06 -70.09 64.62
N ARG A 1053 -29.98 -70.17 63.65
CA ARG A 1053 -30.93 -71.30 63.52
C ARG A 1053 -30.23 -72.63 63.27
N THR A 1054 -29.17 -72.66 62.46
CA THR A 1054 -28.45 -73.90 62.10
C THR A 1054 -27.36 -74.30 63.09
N ASN A 1055 -26.88 -73.40 63.95
CA ASN A 1055 -25.72 -73.62 64.85
C ASN A 1055 -26.05 -73.60 66.36
N ARG A 1056 -27.31 -73.88 66.73
CA ARG A 1056 -27.80 -73.93 68.14
C ARG A 1056 -27.70 -72.58 68.87
N GLY A 1057 -27.95 -71.48 68.16
CA GLY A 1057 -27.86 -70.12 68.68
C GLY A 1057 -26.65 -69.38 68.15
N ILE A 1058 -26.55 -68.11 68.54
CA ILE A 1058 -25.39 -67.26 68.28
C ILE A 1058 -25.05 -66.50 69.55
N ASP A 1059 -23.75 -66.45 69.85
CA ASP A 1059 -23.18 -65.68 70.95
C ASP A 1059 -21.94 -64.92 70.46
N GLU A 1060 -21.41 -64.04 71.30
CA GLU A 1060 -20.28 -63.18 70.95
C GLU A 1060 -19.00 -63.95 70.60
N LYS A 1061 -18.91 -65.24 70.95
CA LYS A 1061 -17.74 -66.11 70.70
C LYS A 1061 -17.91 -66.98 69.46
N SER A 1062 -19.03 -66.85 68.77
CA SER A 1062 -19.35 -67.65 67.60
C SER A 1062 -18.31 -67.45 66.48
N PRO A 1063 -17.85 -68.55 65.82
CA PRO A 1063 -16.72 -68.51 64.89
C PRO A 1063 -17.03 -67.78 63.57
N ILE A 1064 -18.29 -67.39 63.35
CA ILE A 1064 -18.71 -66.56 62.21
C ILE A 1064 -18.13 -65.14 62.28
N PHE A 1065 -17.80 -64.66 63.49
CA PHE A 1065 -17.29 -63.31 63.68
C PHE A 1065 -15.79 -63.21 63.42
N LEU A 1066 -15.41 -62.31 62.51
CA LEU A 1066 -14.04 -62.05 62.12
C LEU A 1066 -13.36 -61.13 63.15
N LYS A 1067 -12.41 -61.67 63.93
CA LYS A 1067 -11.73 -60.94 65.01
C LYS A 1067 -10.23 -60.74 64.80
N ASN A 1068 -9.54 -61.65 64.11
CA ASN A 1068 -8.09 -61.60 63.96
C ASN A 1068 -7.64 -60.78 62.75
N GLY A 1069 -7.77 -59.45 62.84
CA GLY A 1069 -7.47 -58.55 61.73
C GLY A 1069 -7.87 -57.12 62.00
N TYR A 1070 -8.09 -56.37 60.92
CA TYR A 1070 -8.50 -54.99 60.93
C TYR A 1070 -9.79 -54.78 60.14
N ILE A 1071 -10.64 -53.87 60.60
CA ILE A 1071 -11.79 -53.36 59.85
C ILE A 1071 -11.33 -52.09 59.13
N ILE A 1072 -11.35 -52.09 57.81
CA ILE A 1072 -11.03 -50.94 56.98
C ILE A 1072 -12.33 -50.17 56.74
N VAL A 1073 -12.31 -48.87 57.03
CA VAL A 1073 -13.36 -47.92 56.63
C VAL A 1073 -12.96 -47.28 55.31
N ASN A 1074 -13.81 -47.40 54.30
CA ASN A 1074 -13.64 -46.79 52.99
C ASN A 1074 -14.73 -45.74 52.75
N PHE A 1075 -14.37 -44.55 52.26
CA PHE A 1075 -15.29 -43.45 52.03
C PHE A 1075 -15.45 -43.12 50.54
N ASN A 1076 -16.71 -43.03 50.09
CA ASN A 1076 -17.07 -42.31 48.87
C ASN A 1076 -17.61 -40.92 49.22
N LEU A 1077 -17.04 -39.87 48.63
CA LEU A 1077 -17.41 -38.47 48.90
C LEU A 1077 -18.01 -37.82 47.65
N GLU A 1078 -19.16 -37.16 47.85
CA GLU A 1078 -19.93 -36.50 46.79
C GLU A 1078 -20.45 -35.15 47.28
N SER A 1079 -20.31 -34.10 46.47
CA SER A 1079 -20.88 -32.79 46.80
C SER A 1079 -22.33 -32.69 46.37
N ILE A 1080 -23.15 -32.05 47.20
CA ILE A 1080 -24.58 -31.81 46.97
C ILE A 1080 -24.79 -30.30 46.92
N GLN A 1081 -25.31 -29.80 45.81
CA GLN A 1081 -25.74 -28.40 45.66
C GLN A 1081 -27.26 -28.30 45.74
N GLU A 1082 -27.76 -27.24 46.37
CA GLU A 1082 -29.20 -26.93 46.44
C GLU A 1082 -30.07 -28.10 46.97
N GLY A 1083 -29.51 -28.93 47.85
CA GLY A 1083 -30.20 -30.10 48.41
C GLY A 1083 -30.49 -31.24 47.42
N LYS A 1084 -29.92 -31.23 46.21
CA LYS A 1084 -30.17 -32.23 45.15
C LYS A 1084 -29.42 -33.55 45.39
N VAL A 1085 -29.82 -34.30 46.41
CA VAL A 1085 -29.15 -35.56 46.81
C VAL A 1085 -29.14 -36.65 45.73
N ASN A 1086 -30.13 -36.66 44.82
CA ASN A 1086 -30.19 -37.67 43.74
C ASN A 1086 -29.38 -37.27 42.49
N ALA A 1087 -28.79 -36.08 42.48
CA ALA A 1087 -27.94 -35.59 41.39
C ALA A 1087 -26.71 -34.88 41.98
N PRO A 1088 -25.74 -35.65 42.52
CA PRO A 1088 -24.53 -35.08 43.08
C PRO A 1088 -23.79 -34.21 42.07
N HIS A 1089 -23.20 -33.11 42.53
CA HIS A 1089 -22.53 -32.15 41.67
C HIS A 1089 -21.13 -32.63 41.27
N LEU A 1090 -20.25 -32.86 42.26
CA LEU A 1090 -18.87 -33.35 42.08
C LEU A 1090 -18.65 -34.67 42.83
N GLN A 1091 -17.75 -35.51 42.32
CA GLN A 1091 -17.36 -36.77 42.98
C GLN A 1091 -15.85 -36.85 43.17
N TYR A 1092 -15.43 -37.37 44.32
CA TYR A 1092 -14.01 -37.49 44.68
C TYR A 1092 -13.35 -38.73 44.03
N ILE A 1093 -14.06 -39.86 43.94
CA ILE A 1093 -13.54 -41.14 43.43
C ILE A 1093 -14.12 -41.50 42.05
N HIS A 1094 -15.44 -41.43 41.92
CA HIS A 1094 -16.19 -42.04 40.82
C HIS A 1094 -16.66 -41.04 39.75
N ALA A 1095 -16.01 -39.86 39.65
CA ALA A 1095 -16.29 -38.95 38.54
C ALA A 1095 -15.85 -39.61 37.20
N PRO A 1096 -16.59 -39.43 36.09
CA PRO A 1096 -16.31 -40.13 34.84
C PRO A 1096 -14.95 -39.79 34.21
N LEU A 1097 -14.46 -38.56 34.42
CA LEU A 1097 -13.23 -38.06 33.80
C LEU A 1097 -12.02 -38.04 34.74
N MET A 1098 -12.22 -38.14 36.06
CA MET A 1098 -11.10 -38.07 36.99
C MET A 1098 -11.35 -38.77 38.33
N ASN A 1099 -10.26 -39.07 39.03
CA ASN A 1099 -10.26 -39.60 40.39
C ASN A 1099 -9.26 -38.79 41.24
N GLN A 1100 -9.79 -38.03 42.20
CA GLN A 1100 -9.01 -37.12 43.02
C GLN A 1100 -8.10 -37.85 44.02
N TRP A 1101 -8.47 -39.06 44.48
CA TRP A 1101 -7.57 -39.87 45.31
C TRP A 1101 -6.26 -40.16 44.59
N LYS A 1102 -6.37 -40.60 43.33
CA LYS A 1102 -5.20 -40.86 42.49
C LYS A 1102 -4.41 -39.60 42.20
N MET A 1103 -5.08 -38.48 41.91
CA MET A 1103 -4.42 -37.20 41.63
C MET A 1103 -3.61 -36.68 42.82
N GLU A 1104 -4.10 -36.88 44.05
CA GLU A 1104 -3.38 -36.52 45.28
C GLU A 1104 -2.34 -37.56 45.70
N GLY A 1105 -2.10 -38.59 44.88
CA GLY A 1105 -1.02 -39.56 45.08
C GLY A 1105 -1.35 -40.68 46.06
N TYR A 1106 -2.62 -41.11 46.12
CA TYR A 1106 -3.01 -42.25 46.96
C TYR A 1106 -2.26 -43.54 46.59
N GLN A 1107 -1.79 -44.27 47.60
CA GLN A 1107 -1.03 -45.51 47.40
C GLN A 1107 -1.96 -46.73 47.49
N ASN A 1108 -2.02 -47.53 46.42
CA ASN A 1108 -2.84 -48.75 46.41
C ASN A 1108 -2.18 -49.95 47.11
N ARG A 1109 -0.95 -49.75 47.60
CA ARG A 1109 -0.19 -50.75 48.36
C ARG A 1109 0.69 -50.06 49.37
N VAL A 1110 0.58 -50.49 50.62
CA VAL A 1110 1.36 -49.98 51.75
C VAL A 1110 1.97 -51.12 52.54
N PHE A 1111 3.00 -50.80 53.31
CA PHE A 1111 3.66 -51.75 54.21
C PHE A 1111 3.44 -51.32 55.65
N ASP A 1112 3.25 -52.29 56.55
CA ASP A 1112 3.33 -52.03 57.98
C ASP A 1112 4.78 -51.96 58.46
N ALA A 1113 4.95 -51.78 59.78
CA ALA A 1113 6.25 -51.73 60.42
C ALA A 1113 7.05 -53.06 60.37
N TYR A 1114 6.43 -54.17 59.98
CA TYR A 1114 7.04 -55.50 59.82
C TYR A 1114 7.20 -55.91 58.36
N ALA A 1115 7.05 -54.97 57.42
CA ALA A 1115 7.11 -55.19 55.98
C ALA A 1115 6.01 -56.13 55.43
N GLN A 1116 4.88 -56.27 56.12
CA GLN A 1116 3.69 -56.93 55.61
C GLN A 1116 2.95 -55.98 54.67
N ALA A 1117 2.59 -56.48 53.50
CA ALA A 1117 1.96 -55.67 52.46
C ALA A 1117 0.43 -55.70 52.59
N PHE A 1118 -0.18 -54.52 52.55
CA PHE A 1118 -1.64 -54.35 52.52
C PHE A 1118 -2.07 -53.76 51.17
N SER A 1119 -3.06 -54.39 50.54
CA SER A 1119 -3.70 -53.88 49.33
C SER A 1119 -4.85 -52.93 49.68
N LEU A 1120 -4.80 -51.73 49.12
CA LEU A 1120 -5.74 -50.64 49.38
C LEU A 1120 -6.63 -50.37 48.17
N LEU A 1121 -7.82 -49.85 48.46
CA LEU A 1121 -8.76 -49.30 47.47
C LEU A 1121 -8.86 -47.80 47.68
N ASP A 1122 -9.06 -47.06 46.59
CA ASP A 1122 -9.34 -45.62 46.66
C ASP A 1122 -10.48 -45.38 47.66
N GLY A 1123 -10.27 -44.45 48.58
CA GLY A 1123 -11.21 -44.18 49.67
C GLY A 1123 -10.91 -44.89 51.00
N ASP A 1124 -9.94 -45.81 51.11
CA ASP A 1124 -9.63 -46.38 52.43
C ASP A 1124 -8.98 -45.31 53.32
N VAL A 1125 -9.64 -44.97 54.43
CA VAL A 1125 -9.25 -43.86 55.32
C VAL A 1125 -8.61 -44.33 56.62
N VAL A 1126 -9.07 -45.43 57.19
CA VAL A 1126 -8.68 -45.87 58.54
C VAL A 1126 -8.79 -47.39 58.69
N PHE A 1127 -7.85 -47.98 59.42
CA PHE A 1127 -7.89 -49.34 59.94
C PHE A 1127 -8.27 -49.30 61.43
N TYR A 1128 -9.32 -50.05 61.77
CA TYR A 1128 -9.71 -50.31 63.15
C TYR A 1128 -9.29 -51.71 63.57
N HIS A 1129 -8.81 -51.89 64.81
CA HIS A 1129 -8.63 -53.22 65.39
C HIS A 1129 -9.97 -53.97 65.44
N ALA A 1130 -10.03 -55.19 64.89
CA ALA A 1130 -11.24 -56.02 64.99
C ALA A 1130 -11.35 -56.75 66.33
N ASP A 1131 -10.28 -56.76 67.14
CA ASP A 1131 -10.16 -57.44 68.43
C ASP A 1131 -10.00 -56.49 69.63
N GLN A 1132 -10.00 -55.17 69.43
CA GLN A 1132 -9.83 -54.17 70.50
C GLN A 1132 -10.90 -53.09 70.43
N SER A 1133 -11.39 -52.69 71.60
CA SER A 1133 -12.46 -51.72 71.77
C SER A 1133 -12.03 -50.56 72.66
N SER A 1134 -12.63 -49.38 72.45
CA SER A 1134 -12.54 -48.26 73.38
C SER A 1134 -13.02 -48.64 74.79
N ARG A 1135 -13.87 -49.67 74.94
CA ARG A 1135 -14.31 -50.16 76.26
C ARG A 1135 -13.20 -50.81 77.07
N ASP A 1136 -12.17 -51.35 76.42
CA ASP A 1136 -11.03 -51.98 77.08
C ASP A 1136 -10.29 -50.97 77.96
N ASP A 1137 -10.23 -49.71 77.50
CA ASP A 1137 -9.53 -48.59 78.15
C ASP A 1137 -10.31 -47.96 79.31
N PHE A 1138 -11.59 -48.28 79.47
CA PHE A 1138 -12.46 -47.82 80.56
C PHE A 1138 -12.94 -48.95 81.47
N SER A 1139 -12.30 -50.13 81.38
CA SER A 1139 -12.61 -51.25 82.25
C SER A 1139 -12.04 -51.02 83.67
N PRO A 1140 -12.71 -51.49 84.75
CA PRO A 1140 -12.27 -51.25 86.14
C PRO A 1140 -10.88 -51.83 86.49
N GLN A 1141 -10.28 -52.62 85.59
CA GLN A 1141 -9.01 -53.30 85.79
C GLN A 1141 -7.82 -52.53 85.18
N VAL A 1142 -8.07 -51.41 84.51
CA VAL A 1142 -7.04 -50.51 83.97
C VAL A 1142 -6.90 -49.33 84.94
N PRO A 1143 -5.70 -49.01 85.47
CA PRO A 1143 -5.50 -47.79 86.25
C PRO A 1143 -5.67 -46.58 85.32
N HIS A 1144 -6.68 -45.74 85.59
CA HIS A 1144 -6.94 -44.49 84.88
C HIS A 1144 -6.14 -43.32 85.46
#